data_AF-A0A1J0VSH8-F1
#
_entry.id   AF-A0A1J0VSH8-F1
#
_cell.length_a   1.000
_cell.length_b   1.000
_cell.length_c   1.000
_cell.angle_alpha   90.00
_cell.angle_beta   90.00
_cell.angle_gamma   90.00
#
_symmetry.space_group_name_H-M   'P 1'
#
loop_
_entity.id
_entity.type
_entity.pdbx_description
1 polymer ?
#
loop_
_entity_poly.entity_id
_entity_poly.type
_entity_poly.pdbx_seq_one_letter_code
_entity_poly.pdbx_strand_id
1 'polypeptide(L)'
;MTDPVEPTTVRNPAIDRRARGESLERDTAGMDIAALLSRVGENEPGVSLAVTSGVTSGSIETRGGAKEPAAARPDAARADSGGKGAATDLDAVVDAVTAVANLFSTESLDADTDFFDAGGSSIAAVEFVAALARDLNIHLDLDTVFFDARPRRLARRWLADHPGYLAPRTESSGFDHSAPRQATGGGVGGVSSAGQQPPAAVAAGFASTSPPATRSGATQPVAGAEANGSAPMRTVSPDPVADTDDLAQLFADLAGADRLPIVSAPERVAPTRILLTGATGFLGSHLLLDLLRHSDAHVICLVRADDDAAATRRLEQAVRGYALPWSREVLRRVTPLAGDLREPRLGMTVQRWESLAAEVDSIVNAGAAVDFLRGYPSLRRTNVLGPLTLAELACTTRSKPLHHVSSLAVFNGSDATELGEQTPPANVATLPIGYDRSKWAAEAVLRRAAEHGVVVTVLRPGGIGSHPETGAHNPRDLNTGITAALLKFRTVPGFRHLNSAPVDWVSRVATQVITTPAAWGHTYHLTGPPTTLDRIVAETTLGGMGIRVQHWEQWCADVVRAIEEGPVPELESLAQLLQSPVARRQLAAMVNTPPASAIHTDALVAAHGLPKPGTAGPARARMLEALAVMGSPGEHPYLRFNETLSGTIGPRGSAAENPCDLRLTLSVASSAQVFTARTLDVTGELTCAALHDEPLLVTGTATVRPHEGIPLRDELRHPIMHYQLSLRDRSGGTWWLTGYKFAAARRRLIRQLGTQVIEIGRPGEPGAYTGEVAVPTHTYLPDQIDGIEVDPRLPERQQRLAKLVWLSWFGGQLGKSLMEPVLRVGIDLLDLRRALRKDRR
;
A
#
# COMPACT_ATOMS: atom_id res chain seq x y z
N MET A 1 -56.79 4.26 9.19
CA MET A 1 -56.91 4.76 7.80
C MET A 1 -56.31 6.16 7.78
N THR A 2 -54.99 6.39 7.83
CA THR A 2 -53.83 5.59 7.38
C THR A 2 -53.91 5.19 5.91
N ASP A 3 -53.28 5.98 5.04
CA ASP A 3 -51.94 5.63 4.53
C ASP A 3 -51.22 6.89 3.96
N PRO A 4 -49.89 6.84 3.67
CA PRO A 4 -48.97 7.92 4.09
C PRO A 4 -48.42 8.82 2.98
N VAL A 5 -47.70 9.87 3.39
CA VAL A 5 -46.92 10.78 2.54
C VAL A 5 -45.43 10.44 2.63
N GLU A 6 -44.75 10.30 1.49
CA GLU A 6 -43.30 10.09 1.39
C GLU A 6 -42.49 11.36 1.71
N PRO A 7 -41.32 11.26 2.37
CA PRO A 7 -40.36 12.35 2.47
C PRO A 7 -39.35 12.32 1.31
N THR A 8 -39.43 13.28 0.38
CA THR A 8 -38.40 13.48 -0.65
C THR A 8 -37.11 14.01 -0.03
N THR A 9 -36.06 13.20 -0.05
CA THR A 9 -34.74 13.53 0.49
C THR A 9 -34.06 14.67 -0.29
N VAL A 10 -33.74 15.77 0.39
CA VAL A 10 -32.81 16.79 -0.13
C VAL A 10 -31.41 16.19 -0.16
N ARG A 11 -30.79 16.09 -1.34
CA ARG A 11 -29.42 15.58 -1.51
C ARG A 11 -28.39 16.57 -0.95
N ASN A 12 -27.38 16.03 -0.28
CA ASN A 12 -26.26 16.80 0.27
C ASN A 12 -25.25 17.18 -0.85
N PRO A 13 -24.93 18.47 -1.07
CA PRO A 13 -24.02 18.90 -2.14
C PRO A 13 -22.57 18.41 -1.99
N ALA A 14 -22.17 17.91 -0.81
CA ALA A 14 -20.87 17.24 -0.64
C ALA A 14 -20.79 15.90 -1.41
N ILE A 15 -21.93 15.25 -1.69
CA ILE A 15 -21.98 13.96 -2.39
C ILE A 15 -21.85 14.16 -3.91
N ASP A 16 -22.44 15.22 -4.47
CA ASP A 16 -22.34 15.53 -5.91
C ASP A 16 -20.94 16.04 -6.30
N ARG A 17 -20.20 16.69 -5.39
CA ARG A 17 -18.79 17.07 -5.63
C ARG A 17 -17.89 15.85 -5.81
N ARG A 18 -18.13 14.78 -5.05
CA ARG A 18 -17.40 13.51 -5.17
C ARG A 18 -17.66 12.84 -6.52
N ALA A 19 -18.93 12.75 -6.95
CA ALA A 19 -19.29 12.20 -8.25
C ALA A 19 -18.78 13.05 -9.45
N ARG A 20 -18.60 14.37 -9.27
CA ARG A 20 -17.95 15.23 -10.27
C ARG A 20 -16.43 15.07 -10.33
N GLY A 21 -15.75 14.89 -9.19
CA GLY A 21 -14.31 14.58 -9.14
C GLY A 21 -13.98 13.27 -9.87
N GLU A 22 -14.69 12.19 -9.50
CA GLU A 22 -14.57 10.85 -10.09
C GLU A 22 -14.87 10.79 -11.61
N SER A 23 -15.44 11.87 -12.18
CA SER A 23 -15.69 12.02 -13.63
C SER A 23 -14.62 12.84 -14.37
N LEU A 24 -13.83 13.67 -13.69
CA LEU A 24 -12.74 14.47 -14.26
C LEU A 24 -11.40 13.73 -14.21
N GLU A 25 -11.27 12.74 -13.33
CA GLU A 25 -10.06 11.92 -13.10
C GLU A 25 -9.69 10.97 -14.25
N ARG A 26 -10.55 10.76 -15.26
CA ARG A 26 -10.28 9.77 -16.33
C ARG A 26 -9.37 10.26 -17.47
N ASP A 27 -9.22 11.57 -17.65
CA ASP A 27 -8.58 12.15 -18.84
C ASP A 27 -7.34 13.04 -18.56
N THR A 28 -6.90 13.18 -17.31
CA THR A 28 -5.96 14.25 -16.87
C THR A 28 -4.51 13.83 -16.57
N ALA A 29 -4.13 12.57 -16.80
CA ALA A 29 -2.77 12.09 -16.56
C ALA A 29 -1.72 12.81 -17.44
N GLY A 30 -0.67 13.36 -16.81
CA GLY A 30 0.51 13.92 -17.51
C GLY A 30 0.50 15.43 -17.80
N MET A 31 -0.37 16.23 -17.15
CA MET A 31 -0.45 17.68 -17.38
C MET A 31 0.25 18.53 -16.29
N ASP A 32 0.95 19.57 -16.73
CA ASP A 32 1.49 20.65 -15.88
C ASP A 32 0.36 21.42 -15.16
N ILE A 33 0.66 22.04 -14.02
CA ILE A 33 -0.26 22.83 -13.18
C ILE A 33 -0.99 23.88 -14.02
N ALA A 34 -0.33 24.54 -14.97
CA ALA A 34 -0.96 25.51 -15.88
C ALA A 34 -2.01 24.88 -16.81
N ALA A 35 -1.79 23.64 -17.28
CA ALA A 35 -2.71 22.89 -18.13
C ALA A 35 -3.83 22.18 -17.33
N LEU A 36 -3.57 21.86 -16.06
CA LEU A 36 -4.56 21.38 -15.11
C LEU A 36 -5.56 22.49 -14.75
N LEU A 37 -5.07 23.71 -14.53
CA LEU A 37 -5.90 24.91 -14.30
C LEU A 37 -6.71 25.31 -15.55
N SER A 38 -6.18 25.16 -16.77
CA SER A 38 -6.93 25.52 -17.98
C SER A 38 -8.13 24.59 -18.22
N ARG A 39 -7.98 23.28 -17.98
CA ARG A 39 -9.08 22.30 -18.12
C ARG A 39 -10.17 22.45 -17.05
N VAL A 40 -9.84 22.93 -15.86
CA VAL A 40 -10.83 23.34 -14.86
C VAL A 40 -11.60 24.60 -15.30
N GLY A 41 -10.99 25.44 -16.15
CA GLY A 41 -11.60 26.67 -16.70
C GLY A 41 -12.47 26.51 -17.95
N GLU A 42 -12.39 25.40 -18.69
CA GLU A 42 -13.06 25.26 -20.00
C GLU A 42 -14.58 24.95 -19.96
N ASN A 43 -15.23 24.98 -18.78
CA ASN A 43 -16.66 24.68 -18.64
C ASN A 43 -17.51 25.71 -17.85
N GLU A 44 -17.09 26.98 -17.78
CA GLU A 44 -18.04 28.10 -17.66
C GLU A 44 -17.65 29.31 -18.53
N PRO A 45 -18.53 29.80 -19.42
CA PRO A 45 -18.26 31.01 -20.18
C PRO A 45 -18.58 32.28 -19.39
N GLY A 46 -17.54 32.88 -18.80
CA GLY A 46 -17.35 34.34 -18.85
C GLY A 46 -17.79 35.18 -17.64
N VAL A 47 -16.80 35.64 -16.88
CA VAL A 47 -16.78 37.02 -16.36
C VAL A 47 -15.43 37.65 -16.72
N SER A 48 -15.47 38.64 -17.61
CA SER A 48 -14.34 39.53 -17.89
C SER A 48 -14.53 40.83 -17.13
N LEU A 49 -13.52 41.26 -16.38
CA LEU A 49 -13.43 42.62 -15.83
C LEU A 49 -12.21 43.32 -16.43
N ALA A 50 -12.46 44.51 -16.98
CA ALA A 50 -11.54 45.14 -17.92
C ALA A 50 -10.27 45.69 -17.25
N VAL A 51 -9.12 45.38 -17.85
CA VAL A 51 -7.87 46.09 -17.59
C VAL A 51 -7.81 47.34 -18.47
N THR A 52 -7.94 48.53 -17.88
CA THR A 52 -7.62 49.79 -18.55
C THR A 52 -6.14 50.13 -18.38
N SER A 53 -5.37 49.97 -19.45
CA SER A 53 -3.97 50.40 -19.55
C SER A 53 -3.85 51.92 -19.77
N GLY A 54 -2.85 52.60 -19.21
CA GLY A 54 -2.51 53.95 -19.71
C GLY A 54 -1.46 54.81 -18.98
N VAL A 55 -0.21 54.73 -19.43
CA VAL A 55 0.72 55.87 -19.65
C VAL A 55 1.27 56.67 -18.44
N THR A 56 2.49 56.28 -18.06
CA THR A 56 3.72 57.06 -17.73
C THR A 56 3.74 58.59 -17.59
N SER A 57 4.60 59.02 -16.64
CA SER A 57 5.63 60.11 -16.68
C SER A 57 5.41 61.36 -15.81
N GLY A 58 6.48 61.81 -15.10
CA GLY A 58 6.46 63.07 -14.31
C GLY A 58 7.47 63.14 -13.15
N SER A 59 8.63 63.76 -13.40
CA SER A 59 9.81 63.92 -12.54
C SER A 59 9.66 64.63 -11.18
N ILE A 60 10.47 64.17 -10.22
CA ILE A 60 11.35 64.90 -9.26
C ILE A 60 11.15 66.44 -9.12
N GLU A 61 10.92 66.95 -7.89
CA GLU A 61 11.78 67.99 -7.23
C GLU A 61 11.42 68.27 -5.75
N THR A 62 12.21 69.13 -5.07
CA THR A 62 12.36 69.16 -3.60
C THR A 62 12.28 70.55 -2.94
N ARG A 63 11.93 70.55 -1.64
CA ARG A 63 12.45 71.41 -0.52
C ARG A 63 11.98 72.87 -0.31
N GLY A 64 11.86 73.19 1.00
CA GLY A 64 12.06 74.51 1.63
C GLY A 64 10.75 75.23 1.97
N GLY A 65 10.44 75.71 3.18
CA GLY A 65 11.17 76.15 4.37
C GLY A 65 10.31 77.29 5.01
N ALA A 66 10.51 77.83 6.21
CA ALA A 66 11.46 77.61 7.31
C ALA A 66 10.99 78.38 8.58
N LYS A 67 11.78 78.31 9.67
CA LYS A 67 11.90 79.27 10.80
C LYS A 67 10.88 79.28 11.97
N GLU A 68 11.28 78.54 13.00
CA GLU A 68 11.47 78.95 14.42
C GLU A 68 12.22 80.30 14.61
N PRO A 69 12.41 80.91 15.83
CA PRO A 69 12.59 80.24 17.15
C PRO A 69 12.12 80.93 18.48
N ALA A 70 12.14 80.11 19.56
CA ALA A 70 12.51 80.39 20.97
C ALA A 70 11.77 81.49 21.80
N ALA A 71 11.59 81.38 23.13
CA ALA A 71 12.09 80.45 24.18
C ALA A 71 10.98 80.23 25.26
N ALA A 72 11.12 79.55 26.41
CA ALA A 72 12.27 78.96 27.13
C ALA A 72 11.84 77.70 27.97
N ARG A 73 12.39 77.53 29.19
CA ARG A 73 12.24 76.40 30.17
C ARG A 73 12.56 76.94 31.60
N PRO A 74 12.39 76.22 32.76
CA PRO A 74 12.52 74.76 33.01
C PRO A 74 11.38 74.15 33.89
N ASP A 75 11.36 72.90 34.38
CA ASP A 75 12.41 71.87 34.52
C ASP A 75 11.89 70.39 34.46
N ALA A 76 12.85 69.46 34.42
CA ALA A 76 12.84 68.00 34.35
C ALA A 76 11.58 67.15 34.68
N ALA A 77 11.18 66.32 33.69
CA ALA A 77 10.96 64.88 33.89
C ALA A 77 11.44 64.11 32.65
N ARG A 78 12.40 63.20 32.80
CA ARG A 78 12.94 62.39 31.68
C ARG A 78 12.01 61.23 31.35
N ALA A 79 11.38 61.27 30.19
CA ALA A 79 10.93 60.07 29.49
C ALA A 79 12.04 59.66 28.51
N ASP A 80 12.63 58.48 28.74
CA ASP A 80 13.68 57.94 27.88
C ASP A 80 13.07 57.34 26.61
N SER A 81 13.45 57.87 25.44
CA SER A 81 12.93 57.44 24.15
C SER A 81 13.73 56.25 23.60
N GLY A 82 13.46 55.06 24.15
CA GLY A 82 14.09 53.80 23.73
C GLY A 82 13.13 52.87 22.96
N GLY A 83 13.44 52.62 21.69
CA GLY A 83 13.10 51.37 20.97
C GLY A 83 11.62 50.96 20.82
N LYS A 84 10.95 51.45 19.76
CA LYS A 84 9.85 50.72 19.09
C LYS A 84 10.00 50.76 17.57
N GLY A 85 10.92 49.94 17.06
CA GLY A 85 11.00 49.55 15.65
C GLY A 85 10.92 48.03 15.53
N ALA A 86 10.36 47.52 14.42
CA ALA A 86 10.27 46.10 14.06
C ALA A 86 9.40 45.20 14.98
N ALA A 87 8.10 45.51 15.11
CA ALA A 87 7.12 44.64 15.77
C ALA A 87 5.72 44.68 15.12
N THR A 88 5.64 44.54 13.78
CA THR A 88 4.43 44.15 13.03
C THR A 88 4.81 43.82 11.58
N ASP A 89 5.16 42.56 11.33
CA ASP A 89 5.24 42.01 9.96
C ASP A 89 4.97 40.50 10.03
N LEU A 90 5.76 39.78 10.83
CA LEU A 90 5.58 38.36 11.09
C LEU A 90 4.14 38.01 11.50
N ASP A 91 3.61 38.61 12.56
CA ASP A 91 2.30 38.20 13.11
C ASP A 91 1.15 38.35 12.09
N ALA A 92 1.21 39.34 11.19
CA ALA A 92 0.23 39.50 10.12
C ALA A 92 0.33 38.38 9.06
N VAL A 93 1.54 37.94 8.71
CA VAL A 93 1.76 36.77 7.85
C VAL A 93 1.33 35.48 8.57
N VAL A 94 1.59 35.36 9.87
CA VAL A 94 1.15 34.23 10.69
C VAL A 94 -0.38 34.12 10.67
N ASP A 95 -1.09 35.21 10.94
CA ASP A 95 -2.55 35.22 10.97
C ASP A 95 -3.14 34.90 9.59
N ALA A 96 -2.59 35.46 8.51
CA ALA A 96 -3.01 35.18 7.14
C ALA A 96 -2.77 33.71 6.74
N VAL A 97 -1.59 33.15 7.02
CA VAL A 97 -1.28 31.73 6.77
C VAL A 97 -2.17 30.81 7.63
N THR A 98 -2.46 31.19 8.88
CA THR A 98 -3.36 30.45 9.77
C THR A 98 -4.80 30.46 9.23
N ALA A 99 -5.28 31.59 8.73
CA ALA A 99 -6.61 31.71 8.15
C ALA A 99 -6.76 30.84 6.89
N VAL A 100 -5.76 30.82 5.99
CA VAL A 100 -5.77 29.96 4.81
C VAL A 100 -5.66 28.48 5.20
N ALA A 101 -4.80 28.12 6.16
CA ALA A 101 -4.65 26.73 6.64
C ALA A 101 -5.98 26.16 7.20
N ASN A 102 -6.75 26.98 7.93
CA ASN A 102 -8.04 26.60 8.50
C ASN A 102 -9.12 26.26 7.44
N LEU A 103 -8.92 26.62 6.16
CA LEU A 103 -9.82 26.22 5.07
C LEU A 103 -9.62 24.75 4.64
N PHE A 104 -8.49 24.15 4.99
CA PHE A 104 -8.05 22.83 4.52
C PHE A 104 -7.83 21.82 5.68
N SER A 105 -8.04 22.23 6.93
CA SER A 105 -8.02 21.37 8.12
C SER A 105 -9.43 20.88 8.49
N THR A 106 -9.53 19.82 9.30
CA THR A 106 -10.83 19.33 9.82
C THR A 106 -11.14 19.88 11.20
N GLU A 107 -10.11 20.24 11.95
CA GLU A 107 -10.16 20.88 13.26
C GLU A 107 -9.64 22.32 13.11
N SER A 108 -10.10 23.25 13.96
CA SER A 108 -9.59 24.63 13.94
C SER A 108 -8.15 24.66 14.47
N LEU A 109 -7.24 25.33 13.77
CA LEU A 109 -5.84 25.47 14.17
C LEU A 109 -5.47 26.91 14.55
N ASP A 110 -4.59 27.02 15.53
CA ASP A 110 -3.89 28.27 15.85
C ASP A 110 -2.53 28.36 15.14
N ALA A 111 -1.82 29.46 15.38
CA ALA A 111 -0.53 29.78 14.77
C ALA A 111 0.60 28.77 15.07
N ASP A 112 0.51 28.01 16.17
CA ASP A 112 1.55 27.09 16.66
C ASP A 112 1.13 25.61 16.53
N THR A 113 -0.11 25.35 16.12
CA THR A 113 -0.64 24.02 15.81
C THR A 113 -0.22 23.60 14.40
N ASP A 114 0.28 22.37 14.27
CA ASP A 114 0.67 21.82 12.96
C ASP A 114 -0.59 21.49 12.14
N PHE A 115 -0.61 21.92 10.87
CA PHE A 115 -1.73 21.68 9.96
C PHE A 115 -2.18 20.21 9.91
N PHE A 116 -1.24 19.27 9.92
CA PHE A 116 -1.57 17.85 9.88
C PHE A 116 -2.06 17.32 11.24
N ASP A 117 -1.72 17.99 12.34
CA ASP A 117 -2.33 17.71 13.63
C ASP A 117 -3.79 18.20 13.67
N ALA A 118 -4.12 19.31 13.02
CA ALA A 118 -5.50 19.77 12.83
C ALA A 118 -6.32 18.92 11.82
N GLY A 119 -5.83 17.72 11.47
CA GLY A 119 -6.49 16.78 10.57
C GLY A 119 -6.27 17.07 9.08
N GLY A 120 -5.39 18.03 8.74
CA GLY A 120 -4.92 18.22 7.38
C GLY A 120 -4.33 16.92 6.78
N SER A 121 -4.63 16.69 5.51
CA SER A 121 -4.12 15.55 4.74
C SER A 121 -3.02 15.98 3.76
N SER A 122 -2.26 15.03 3.21
CA SER A 122 -1.22 15.31 2.21
C SER A 122 -1.79 15.96 0.94
N ILE A 123 -3.03 15.62 0.54
CA ILE A 123 -3.74 16.28 -0.57
C ILE A 123 -4.14 17.71 -0.18
N ALA A 124 -4.71 17.88 1.01
CA ALA A 124 -5.10 19.19 1.53
C ALA A 124 -3.89 20.12 1.74
N ALA A 125 -2.68 19.57 1.97
CA ALA A 125 -1.43 20.35 1.99
C ALA A 125 -1.05 20.90 0.61
N VAL A 126 -1.32 20.17 -0.47
CA VAL A 126 -1.12 20.67 -1.85
C VAL A 126 -2.09 21.81 -2.15
N GLU A 127 -3.38 21.64 -1.79
CA GLU A 127 -4.39 22.69 -1.95
C GLU A 127 -4.08 23.93 -1.10
N PHE A 128 -3.61 23.73 0.14
CA PHE A 128 -3.13 24.78 1.04
C PHE A 128 -1.96 25.56 0.45
N VAL A 129 -0.91 24.89 -0.06
CA VAL A 129 0.22 25.56 -0.75
C VAL A 129 -0.26 26.33 -1.97
N ALA A 130 -1.15 25.75 -2.78
CA ALA A 130 -1.72 26.42 -3.95
C ALA A 130 -2.56 27.65 -3.57
N ALA A 131 -3.29 27.60 -2.44
CA ALA A 131 -4.03 28.73 -1.91
C ALA A 131 -3.11 29.84 -1.35
N LEU A 132 -2.04 29.49 -0.63
CA LEU A 132 -1.03 30.46 -0.20
C LEU A 132 -0.38 31.18 -1.40
N ALA A 133 -0.02 30.45 -2.45
CA ALA A 133 0.57 31.01 -3.66
C ALA A 133 -0.40 31.90 -4.44
N ARG A 134 -1.69 31.53 -4.52
CA ARG A 134 -2.72 32.28 -5.26
C ARG A 134 -3.26 33.49 -4.49
N ASP A 135 -3.58 33.29 -3.21
CA ASP A 135 -4.39 34.24 -2.43
C ASP A 135 -3.53 35.18 -1.59
N LEU A 136 -2.29 34.78 -1.24
CA LEU A 136 -1.32 35.60 -0.49
C LEU A 136 -0.02 35.88 -1.27
N ASN A 137 0.19 35.26 -2.45
CA ASN A 137 1.49 35.28 -3.16
C ASN A 137 2.66 34.71 -2.33
N ILE A 138 2.34 33.79 -1.40
CA ILE A 138 3.30 33.07 -0.56
C ILE A 138 3.62 31.74 -1.25
N HIS A 139 4.75 31.70 -1.96
CA HIS A 139 5.24 30.51 -2.64
C HIS A 139 6.07 29.68 -1.67
N LEU A 140 5.54 28.54 -1.25
CA LEU A 140 6.22 27.54 -0.42
C LEU A 140 6.46 26.27 -1.23
N ASP A 141 7.63 25.67 -1.03
CA ASP A 141 7.88 24.30 -1.47
C ASP A 141 7.04 23.33 -0.63
N LEU A 142 6.49 22.28 -1.25
CA LEU A 142 5.65 21.30 -0.58
C LEU A 142 6.44 20.50 0.46
N ASP A 143 7.73 20.24 0.21
CA ASP A 143 8.65 19.64 1.19
C ASP A 143 8.83 20.52 2.45
N THR A 144 8.67 21.85 2.33
CA THR A 144 8.71 22.77 3.49
C THR A 144 7.47 22.62 4.36
N VAL A 145 6.29 22.44 3.75
CA VAL A 145 5.04 22.20 4.49
C VAL A 145 5.04 20.81 5.13
N PHE A 146 5.48 19.76 4.43
CA PHE A 146 5.61 18.44 5.04
C PHE A 146 6.61 18.40 6.21
N PHE A 147 7.65 19.24 6.21
CA PHE A 147 8.64 19.27 7.28
C PHE A 147 8.11 19.84 8.62
N ASP A 148 7.41 20.98 8.59
CA ASP A 148 6.89 21.67 9.77
C ASP A 148 5.72 22.60 9.36
N ALA A 149 4.49 22.10 9.45
CA ALA A 149 3.31 22.75 8.87
C ALA A 149 2.63 23.77 9.80
N ARG A 150 3.32 24.23 10.85
CA ARG A 150 2.79 25.26 11.76
C ARG A 150 2.79 26.63 11.06
N PRO A 151 1.67 27.36 11.01
CA PRO A 151 1.58 28.65 10.32
C PRO A 151 2.70 29.62 10.70
N ARG A 152 3.07 29.69 11.98
CA ARG A 152 4.18 30.54 12.45
C ARG A 152 5.55 30.11 11.95
N ARG A 153 5.79 28.81 11.75
CA ARG A 153 7.08 28.30 11.22
C ARG A 153 7.17 28.52 9.72
N LEU A 154 6.09 28.27 8.99
CA LEU A 154 5.97 28.58 7.56
C LEU A 154 6.17 30.08 7.30
N ALA A 155 5.45 30.95 8.01
CA ALA A 155 5.58 32.40 7.91
C ALA A 155 7.00 32.89 8.22
N ARG A 156 7.63 32.40 9.31
CA ARG A 156 9.02 32.76 9.67
C ARG A 156 10.02 32.34 8.60
N ARG A 157 9.90 31.11 8.09
CA ARG A 157 10.84 30.56 7.08
C ARG A 157 10.72 31.33 5.77
N TRP A 158 9.49 31.58 5.31
CA TRP A 158 9.25 32.32 4.08
C TRP A 158 9.69 33.80 4.16
N LEU A 159 9.43 34.47 5.29
CA LEU A 159 9.90 35.85 5.53
C LEU A 159 11.41 35.99 5.66
N ALA A 160 12.14 34.92 6.03
CA ALA A 160 13.60 34.96 6.06
C ALA A 160 14.20 35.20 4.66
N ASP A 161 13.55 34.65 3.63
CA ASP A 161 13.92 34.84 2.21
C ASP A 161 13.24 36.07 1.59
N HIS A 162 12.19 36.61 2.21
CA HIS A 162 11.36 37.73 1.71
C HIS A 162 11.22 38.88 2.73
N PRO A 163 12.33 39.53 3.17
CA PRO A 163 12.27 40.60 4.16
C PRO A 163 11.54 41.84 3.61
N GLY A 164 10.39 42.19 4.21
CA GLY A 164 9.58 43.36 3.87
C GLY A 164 8.29 43.10 3.10
N TYR A 165 7.84 41.84 2.99
CA TYR A 165 6.49 41.53 2.51
C TYR A 165 5.43 41.90 3.55
N LEU A 166 4.49 42.77 3.16
CA LEU A 166 3.33 43.11 3.99
C LEU A 166 2.14 42.21 3.62
N ALA A 167 1.67 41.39 4.57
CA ALA A 167 0.46 40.59 4.38
C ALA A 167 -0.80 41.45 4.17
N PRO A 168 -1.74 41.03 3.30
CA PRO A 168 -3.08 41.59 3.26
C PRO A 168 -3.73 41.48 4.63
N ARG A 169 -4.14 42.60 5.23
CA ARG A 169 -4.87 42.59 6.51
C ARG A 169 -6.25 42.01 6.31
N THR A 170 -6.51 40.85 6.91
CA THR A 170 -7.86 40.30 7.06
C THR A 170 -8.66 41.19 8.00
N GLU A 171 -9.55 42.03 7.45
CA GLU A 171 -10.54 42.73 8.27
C GLU A 171 -11.50 41.71 8.88
N SER A 172 -11.55 41.65 10.21
CA SER A 172 -12.43 40.76 10.97
C SER A 172 -13.89 41.24 10.91
N SER A 173 -14.51 41.05 9.74
CA SER A 173 -15.97 41.18 9.61
C SER A 173 -16.63 40.00 10.34
N GLY A 174 -17.29 40.30 11.46
CA GLY A 174 -18.02 39.30 12.23
C GLY A 174 -19.19 38.74 11.45
N PHE A 175 -19.17 37.43 11.17
CA PHE A 175 -20.33 36.73 10.64
C PHE A 175 -21.34 36.45 11.76
N ASP A 176 -22.28 37.37 11.92
CA ASP A 176 -23.43 37.19 12.82
C ASP A 176 -24.54 36.34 12.16
N HIS A 177 -25.17 35.48 12.94
CA HIS A 177 -26.10 34.45 12.48
C HIS A 177 -27.57 34.92 12.57
N SER A 178 -28.05 35.79 11.66
CA SER A 178 -29.50 36.06 11.59
C SER A 178 -30.07 36.63 10.27
N ALA A 179 -30.62 35.73 9.44
CA ALA A 179 -31.94 35.85 8.79
C ALA A 179 -32.16 36.98 7.72
N PRO A 180 -33.31 37.05 6.98
CA PRO A 180 -33.22 36.91 5.52
C PRO A 180 -34.03 37.96 4.69
N ARG A 181 -34.18 37.69 3.36
CA ARG A 181 -34.99 38.38 2.32
C ARG A 181 -34.18 39.39 1.46
N GLN A 182 -34.50 39.67 0.19
CA GLN A 182 -35.61 39.22 -0.68
C GLN A 182 -35.22 39.26 -2.18
N ALA A 183 -36.03 38.68 -3.06
CA ALA A 183 -35.76 38.58 -4.50
C ALA A 183 -36.47 39.65 -5.37
N THR A 184 -35.76 40.16 -6.37
CA THR A 184 -36.24 40.75 -7.64
C THR A 184 -35.10 40.60 -8.69
N GLY A 185 -35.30 40.39 -9.99
CA GLY A 185 -36.52 40.14 -10.76
C GLY A 185 -36.38 40.64 -12.21
N GLY A 186 -36.27 39.73 -13.20
CA GLY A 186 -36.20 40.05 -14.65
C GLY A 186 -34.80 40.49 -15.15
N GLY A 187 -34.49 40.42 -16.46
CA GLY A 187 -35.31 39.97 -17.59
C GLY A 187 -34.50 39.86 -18.91
N VAL A 188 -35.04 39.07 -19.84
CA VAL A 188 -34.46 38.53 -21.09
C VAL A 188 -34.01 39.56 -22.17
N GLY A 189 -32.92 39.25 -22.89
CA GLY A 189 -32.57 39.76 -24.23
C GLY A 189 -31.06 39.96 -24.41
N GLY A 190 -30.38 39.65 -25.53
CA GLY A 190 -30.79 39.06 -26.81
C GLY A 190 -29.88 39.53 -27.97
N VAL A 191 -29.65 38.69 -28.99
CA VAL A 191 -29.10 39.02 -30.35
C VAL A 191 -27.56 39.09 -30.55
N SER A 192 -27.01 37.97 -31.05
CA SER A 192 -26.27 37.75 -32.32
C SER A 192 -25.10 38.63 -32.84
N SER A 193 -24.02 37.89 -33.20
CA SER A 193 -23.36 37.81 -34.55
C SER A 193 -22.02 38.50 -34.87
N ALA A 194 -21.17 37.71 -35.58
CA ALA A 194 -19.98 38.01 -36.41
C ALA A 194 -18.76 38.67 -35.72
N GLY A 195 -17.49 38.32 -35.99
CA GLY A 195 -16.91 37.23 -36.81
C GLY A 195 -15.81 37.72 -37.78
N GLN A 196 -14.59 37.15 -37.74
CA GLN A 196 -13.59 37.19 -38.84
C GLN A 196 -12.35 36.28 -38.59
N GLN A 197 -11.57 36.05 -39.66
CA GLN A 197 -10.53 35.01 -39.79
C GLN A 197 -9.07 35.57 -39.86
N PRO A 198 -8.01 34.71 -39.85
CA PRO A 198 -6.62 35.08 -39.54
C PRO A 198 -5.64 35.09 -40.75
N PRO A 199 -4.32 35.29 -40.49
CA PRO A 199 -3.21 34.63 -41.21
C PRO A 199 -2.18 33.94 -40.25
N ALA A 200 -1.68 32.72 -40.50
CA ALA A 200 -0.48 32.33 -41.30
C ALA A 200 0.88 32.86 -40.73
N ALA A 201 1.97 32.12 -40.44
CA ALA A 201 2.58 30.80 -40.79
C ALA A 201 3.90 30.95 -41.60
N VAL A 202 5.04 30.42 -41.09
CA VAL A 202 6.32 30.20 -41.82
C VAL A 202 7.09 29.00 -41.23
N ALA A 203 7.81 28.21 -42.05
CA ALA A 203 8.61 27.05 -41.64
C ALA A 203 9.85 26.80 -42.55
N ALA A 204 10.88 26.09 -42.05
CA ALA A 204 11.99 25.41 -42.78
C ALA A 204 12.85 24.59 -41.76
N GLY A 205 13.65 23.56 -42.08
CA GLY A 205 13.99 22.83 -43.32
C GLY A 205 15.22 21.88 -43.10
N PHE A 206 15.32 20.74 -43.80
CA PHE A 206 16.19 19.56 -43.48
C PHE A 206 17.44 19.34 -44.39
N ALA A 207 18.34 18.39 -43.98
CA ALA A 207 19.11 17.36 -44.77
C ALA A 207 20.66 17.29 -44.52
N SER A 208 21.29 16.17 -44.08
CA SER A 208 21.73 14.90 -44.76
C SER A 208 23.13 14.93 -45.42
N THR A 209 24.10 14.04 -45.11
CA THR A 209 24.53 12.83 -45.88
C THR A 209 25.77 12.09 -45.25
N SER A 210 26.44 11.12 -45.93
CA SER A 210 27.12 9.91 -45.34
C SER A 210 28.64 9.65 -45.69
N PRO A 211 29.33 8.61 -45.10
CA PRO A 211 30.81 8.36 -45.08
C PRO A 211 31.34 7.45 -46.26
N PRO A 212 32.56 6.79 -46.32
CA PRO A 212 33.64 6.46 -45.33
C PRO A 212 35.15 6.43 -45.80
N ALA A 213 36.11 5.98 -44.93
CA ALA A 213 37.51 5.61 -45.28
C ALA A 213 38.18 4.60 -44.28
N THR A 214 39.34 4.00 -44.62
CA THR A 214 39.92 2.78 -43.97
C THR A 214 41.46 2.76 -43.73
N ARG A 215 41.93 1.85 -42.84
CA ARG A 215 43.24 1.10 -42.78
C ARG A 215 44.31 1.42 -41.70
N SER A 216 44.83 0.31 -41.11
CA SER A 216 46.22 0.02 -40.64
C SER A 216 46.86 0.87 -39.51
N GLY A 217 47.69 0.37 -38.59
CA GLY A 217 48.13 -1.00 -38.25
C GLY A 217 49.56 -1.04 -37.67
N ALA A 218 49.79 -1.77 -36.55
CA ALA A 218 51.10 -2.09 -35.92
C ALA A 218 51.92 -0.89 -35.33
N THR A 219 52.78 -0.97 -34.28
CA THR A 219 53.24 -2.05 -33.36
C THR A 219 53.96 -1.49 -32.11
N GLN A 220 53.79 -2.15 -30.94
CA GLN A 220 54.69 -2.17 -29.74
C GLN A 220 54.99 -0.84 -28.96
N PRO A 221 55.78 -0.85 -27.85
CA PRO A 221 55.26 -1.21 -26.52
C PRO A 221 55.68 -0.25 -25.37
N VAL A 222 54.83 0.01 -24.38
CA VAL A 222 55.25 0.75 -23.15
C VAL A 222 54.60 0.14 -21.90
N ALA A 223 55.37 0.09 -20.81
CA ALA A 223 54.95 -0.40 -19.50
C ALA A 223 54.22 0.69 -18.68
N GLY A 224 53.37 0.26 -17.74
CA GLY A 224 53.01 1.02 -16.53
C GLY A 224 52.18 2.29 -16.69
N ALA A 225 50.86 2.16 -16.50
CA ALA A 225 49.97 3.22 -16.02
C ALA A 225 48.86 2.52 -15.22
N GLU A 226 48.81 2.63 -13.89
CA GLU A 226 48.23 3.76 -13.16
C GLU A 226 46.83 4.15 -13.68
N ALA A 227 45.82 3.72 -12.92
CA ALA A 227 44.43 4.08 -13.16
C ALA A 227 44.22 5.56 -12.83
N ASN A 228 43.67 6.32 -13.78
CA ASN A 228 43.40 7.73 -13.58
C ASN A 228 42.03 8.11 -14.15
N GLY A 229 41.23 8.83 -13.35
CA GLY A 229 40.20 9.71 -13.89
C GLY A 229 38.76 9.18 -14.01
N SER A 230 38.26 8.37 -13.08
CA SER A 230 36.82 8.51 -12.76
C SER A 230 36.62 9.92 -12.18
N ALA A 231 36.01 10.83 -12.95
CA ALA A 231 35.75 12.18 -12.48
C ALA A 231 35.02 12.12 -11.13
N PRO A 232 35.51 12.78 -10.07
CA PRO A 232 34.86 12.71 -8.77
C PRO A 232 33.48 13.32 -8.91
N MET A 233 32.46 12.51 -8.65
CA MET A 233 31.09 12.98 -8.46
C MET A 233 31.16 14.07 -7.39
N ARG A 234 30.84 15.31 -7.75
CA ARG A 234 30.88 16.43 -6.80
C ARG A 234 29.97 16.08 -5.64
N THR A 235 30.56 15.75 -4.50
CA THR A 235 29.89 15.76 -3.21
C THR A 235 29.46 17.19 -2.95
N VAL A 236 28.25 17.53 -3.39
CA VAL A 236 27.52 18.67 -2.85
C VAL A 236 27.28 18.30 -1.39
N SER A 237 28.06 18.90 -0.50
CA SER A 237 27.81 18.80 0.94
C SER A 237 26.35 19.19 1.20
N PRO A 238 25.61 18.47 2.06
CA PRO A 238 24.30 18.95 2.48
C PRO A 238 24.45 20.34 3.11
N ASP A 239 23.50 21.24 2.83
CA ASP A 239 23.53 22.59 3.38
C ASP A 239 23.59 22.53 4.92
N PRO A 240 24.62 23.13 5.56
CA PRO A 240 24.91 22.90 6.97
C PRO A 240 23.99 23.67 7.94
N VAL A 241 22.80 24.10 7.48
CA VAL A 241 21.94 25.08 8.18
C VAL A 241 20.60 24.48 8.65
N ALA A 242 20.33 23.19 8.38
CA ALA A 242 19.01 22.59 8.64
C ALA A 242 19.06 21.24 9.40
N ASP A 243 19.57 21.23 10.64
CA ASP A 243 19.27 20.12 11.60
C ASP A 243 19.40 20.45 13.10
N THR A 244 19.74 21.69 13.47
CA THR A 244 19.93 22.06 14.89
C THR A 244 18.63 22.09 15.70
N ASP A 245 17.50 22.42 15.06
CA ASP A 245 16.19 22.53 15.70
C ASP A 245 15.60 21.16 16.08
N ASP A 246 15.81 20.13 15.25
CA ASP A 246 15.36 18.75 15.51
C ASP A 246 16.13 18.18 16.70
N LEU A 247 17.47 18.32 16.71
CA LEU A 247 18.31 17.90 17.82
C LEU A 247 17.98 18.65 19.12
N ALA A 248 17.75 19.96 19.06
CA ALA A 248 17.35 20.75 20.23
C ALA A 248 15.98 20.31 20.79
N GLN A 249 14.99 20.04 19.94
CA GLN A 249 13.70 19.47 20.35
C GLN A 249 13.87 18.09 20.98
N LEU A 250 14.70 17.23 20.40
CA LEU A 250 14.96 15.88 20.90
C LEU A 250 15.66 15.90 22.27
N PHE A 251 16.62 16.81 22.49
CA PHE A 251 17.21 17.00 23.82
C PHE A 251 16.18 17.51 24.84
N ALA A 252 15.24 18.38 24.43
CA ALA A 252 14.14 18.82 25.28
C ALA A 252 13.15 17.68 25.62
N ASP A 253 12.93 16.74 24.70
CA ASP A 253 12.11 15.53 24.94
C ASP A 253 12.77 14.59 25.97
N LEU A 254 14.08 14.37 25.84
CA LEU A 254 14.85 13.59 26.82
C LEU A 254 14.80 14.22 28.21
N ALA A 255 14.94 15.55 28.30
CA ALA A 255 14.78 16.31 29.55
C ALA A 255 13.34 16.35 30.08
N GLY A 256 12.36 15.86 29.30
CA GLY A 256 11.00 15.56 29.76
C GLY A 256 10.95 14.29 30.59
N ALA A 257 11.63 13.21 30.15
CA ALA A 257 11.72 11.95 30.89
C ALA A 257 12.42 12.11 32.25
N ASP A 258 13.40 13.01 32.36
CA ASP A 258 14.08 13.36 33.62
C ASP A 258 13.13 13.85 34.74
N ARG A 259 11.90 14.27 34.39
CA ARG A 259 10.90 14.78 35.34
C ARG A 259 9.99 13.68 35.90
N LEU A 260 10.09 12.45 35.39
CA LEU A 260 9.31 11.33 35.89
C LEU A 260 9.71 11.02 37.34
N PRO A 261 8.76 10.67 38.23
CA PRO A 261 9.09 10.22 39.57
C PRO A 261 9.83 8.87 39.48
N ILE A 262 10.78 8.63 40.39
CA ILE A 262 11.38 7.31 40.56
C ILE A 262 10.32 6.38 41.15
N VAL A 263 10.04 5.27 40.45
CA VAL A 263 9.05 4.26 40.87
C VAL A 263 9.71 2.90 41.09
N SER A 264 9.10 2.08 41.93
CA SER A 264 9.43 0.65 41.99
C SER A 264 9.00 -0.05 40.71
N ALA A 265 9.65 -1.17 40.37
CA ALA A 265 9.15 -2.05 39.32
C ALA A 265 7.70 -2.50 39.61
N PRO A 266 6.84 -2.68 38.59
CA PRO A 266 5.51 -3.24 38.74
C PRO A 266 5.57 -4.73 39.13
N GLU A 267 4.49 -5.23 39.71
CA GLU A 267 4.33 -6.65 40.00
C GLU A 267 4.28 -7.47 38.69
N ARG A 268 5.04 -8.57 38.61
CA ARG A 268 5.11 -9.43 37.42
C ARG A 268 3.94 -10.43 37.37
N VAL A 269 2.71 -9.92 37.26
CA VAL A 269 1.46 -10.68 37.11
C VAL A 269 0.85 -10.49 35.72
N ALA A 270 0.09 -11.47 35.22
CA ALA A 270 -0.56 -11.35 33.92
C ALA A 270 -1.58 -10.19 33.94
N PRO A 271 -1.62 -9.34 32.89
CA PRO A 271 -2.44 -8.14 32.89
C PRO A 271 -3.94 -8.46 32.75
N THR A 272 -4.76 -7.67 33.43
CA THR A 272 -6.23 -7.82 33.46
C THR A 272 -6.96 -6.58 32.92
N ARG A 273 -6.30 -5.42 32.88
CA ARG A 273 -6.84 -4.11 32.48
C ARG A 273 -5.82 -3.37 31.61
N ILE A 274 -5.86 -3.63 30.31
CA ILE A 274 -4.86 -3.12 29.36
C ILE A 274 -5.34 -1.82 28.71
N LEU A 275 -4.56 -0.75 28.78
CA LEU A 275 -4.75 0.42 27.92
C LEU A 275 -4.05 0.19 26.58
N LEU A 276 -4.81 0.14 25.50
CA LEU A 276 -4.30 0.04 24.13
C LEU A 276 -4.49 1.37 23.38
N THR A 277 -3.38 1.99 22.95
CA THR A 277 -3.44 3.11 21.99
C THR A 277 -3.31 2.59 20.56
N GLY A 278 -3.80 3.35 19.57
CA GLY A 278 -3.68 2.99 18.15
C GLY A 278 -4.58 1.84 17.71
N ALA A 279 -5.58 1.45 18.50
CA ALA A 279 -6.51 0.35 18.20
C ALA A 279 -7.27 0.50 16.86
N THR A 280 -7.38 1.73 16.33
CA THR A 280 -7.97 2.04 15.01
C THR A 280 -6.99 1.93 13.82
N GLY A 281 -5.71 1.68 14.06
CA GLY A 281 -4.72 1.42 13.02
C GLY A 281 -4.58 -0.07 12.72
N PHE A 282 -3.97 -0.41 11.58
CA PHE A 282 -3.85 -1.80 11.08
C PHE A 282 -3.35 -2.79 12.15
N LEU A 283 -2.10 -2.65 12.61
CA LEU A 283 -1.56 -3.52 13.67
C LEU A 283 -2.39 -3.45 14.97
N GLY A 284 -2.87 -2.26 15.36
CA GLY A 284 -3.63 -2.08 16.60
C GLY A 284 -4.98 -2.81 16.60
N SER A 285 -5.68 -2.88 15.47
CA SER A 285 -6.93 -3.64 15.33
C SER A 285 -6.70 -5.16 15.40
N HIS A 286 -5.61 -5.66 14.82
CA HIS A 286 -5.22 -7.07 14.96
C HIS A 286 -4.77 -7.40 16.40
N LEU A 287 -3.94 -6.54 17.00
CA LEU A 287 -3.45 -6.68 18.37
C LEU A 287 -4.59 -6.65 19.40
N LEU A 288 -5.60 -5.79 19.22
CA LEU A 288 -6.81 -5.78 20.04
C LEU A 288 -7.48 -7.17 20.07
N LEU A 289 -7.69 -7.80 18.91
CA LEU A 289 -8.35 -9.09 18.85
C LEU A 289 -7.49 -10.24 19.38
N ASP A 290 -6.17 -10.21 19.16
CA ASP A 290 -5.30 -11.26 19.69
C ASP A 290 -5.12 -11.15 21.21
N LEU A 291 -5.06 -9.94 21.78
CA LEU A 291 -5.15 -9.72 23.23
C LEU A 291 -6.43 -10.35 23.81
N LEU A 292 -7.58 -10.16 23.15
CA LEU A 292 -8.85 -10.76 23.57
C LEU A 292 -8.90 -12.29 23.37
N ARG A 293 -8.22 -12.84 22.36
CA ARG A 293 -8.18 -14.29 22.08
C ARG A 293 -7.24 -15.06 23.00
N HIS A 294 -6.17 -14.42 23.44
CA HIS A 294 -5.05 -15.05 24.16
C HIS A 294 -4.84 -14.52 25.57
N SER A 295 -5.81 -13.74 26.10
CA SER A 295 -5.89 -13.38 27.51
C SER A 295 -7.34 -13.18 27.95
N ASP A 296 -7.54 -13.18 29.27
CA ASP A 296 -8.82 -12.79 29.90
C ASP A 296 -8.91 -11.27 30.16
N ALA A 297 -7.94 -10.48 29.68
CA ALA A 297 -7.88 -9.06 29.94
C ALA A 297 -9.07 -8.29 29.33
N HIS A 298 -9.48 -7.22 30.03
CA HIS A 298 -10.34 -6.18 29.49
C HIS A 298 -9.47 -5.10 28.87
N VAL A 299 -9.75 -4.74 27.61
CA VAL A 299 -8.94 -3.77 26.85
C VAL A 299 -9.66 -2.43 26.76
N ILE A 300 -9.00 -1.39 27.28
CA ILE A 300 -9.45 0.00 27.18
C ILE A 300 -8.75 0.60 25.96
N CYS A 301 -9.51 0.98 24.94
CA CYS A 301 -8.96 1.47 23.67
C CYS A 301 -9.00 3.00 23.64
N LEU A 302 -7.83 3.65 23.70
CA LEU A 302 -7.74 5.09 23.49
C LEU A 302 -7.99 5.43 22.01
N VAL A 303 -8.99 6.27 21.74
CA VAL A 303 -9.42 6.64 20.39
C VAL A 303 -9.67 8.15 20.32
N ARG A 304 -9.05 8.82 19.33
CA ARG A 304 -9.30 10.24 19.06
C ARG A 304 -10.73 10.42 18.52
N ALA A 305 -11.58 10.99 19.35
CA ALA A 305 -12.99 11.30 19.10
C ALA A 305 -13.50 12.29 20.17
N ASP A 306 -14.60 12.98 19.90
CA ASP A 306 -15.17 13.99 20.80
C ASP A 306 -15.78 13.38 22.09
N ASP A 307 -16.35 12.18 21.98
CA ASP A 307 -16.97 11.44 23.07
C ASP A 307 -16.79 9.91 22.91
N ASP A 308 -17.09 9.15 23.97
CA ASP A 308 -16.90 7.69 23.98
C ASP A 308 -17.82 6.94 22.99
N ALA A 309 -18.95 7.53 22.61
CA ALA A 309 -19.84 6.95 21.61
C ALA A 309 -19.28 7.14 20.19
N ALA A 310 -18.65 8.29 19.92
CA ALA A 310 -17.88 8.55 18.71
C ALA A 310 -16.62 7.67 18.67
N ALA A 311 -15.91 7.49 19.79
CA ALA A 311 -14.81 6.54 19.93
C ALA A 311 -15.26 5.10 19.60
N THR A 312 -16.43 4.69 20.10
CA THR A 312 -17.02 3.38 19.81
C THR A 312 -17.31 3.20 18.31
N ARG A 313 -17.96 4.18 17.68
CA ARG A 313 -18.26 4.15 16.22
C ARG A 313 -16.97 4.09 15.38
N ARG A 314 -15.97 4.89 15.73
CA ARG A 314 -14.67 4.94 15.04
C ARG A 314 -13.89 3.64 15.17
N LEU A 315 -13.91 3.02 16.35
CA LEU A 315 -13.27 1.71 16.58
C LEU A 315 -13.97 0.59 15.81
N GLU A 316 -15.31 0.56 15.82
CA GLU A 316 -16.09 -0.39 15.01
C GLU A 316 -15.77 -0.25 13.52
N GLN A 317 -15.76 0.98 12.99
CA GLN A 317 -15.45 1.25 11.59
C GLN A 317 -14.04 0.79 11.22
N ALA A 318 -13.04 1.04 12.07
CA ALA A 318 -11.67 0.62 11.83
C ALA A 318 -11.51 -0.91 11.82
N VAL A 319 -12.02 -1.60 12.85
CA VAL A 319 -11.93 -3.07 12.94
C VAL A 319 -12.65 -3.73 11.77
N ARG A 320 -13.88 -3.29 11.43
CA ARG A 320 -14.59 -3.80 10.25
C ARG A 320 -13.87 -3.50 8.94
N GLY A 321 -13.20 -2.34 8.83
CA GLY A 321 -12.45 -1.92 7.65
C GLY A 321 -11.30 -2.87 7.29
N TYR A 322 -10.69 -3.54 8.28
CA TYR A 322 -9.68 -4.58 8.07
C TYR A 322 -10.27 -6.00 7.96
N ALA A 323 -11.57 -6.13 7.66
CA ALA A 323 -12.31 -7.39 7.60
C ALA A 323 -12.23 -8.23 8.89
N LEU A 324 -12.06 -7.58 10.04
CA LEU A 324 -11.95 -8.23 11.35
C LEU A 324 -13.31 -8.34 12.06
N PRO A 325 -13.54 -9.39 12.88
CA PRO A 325 -14.82 -9.61 13.53
C PRO A 325 -15.10 -8.55 14.60
N TRP A 326 -16.25 -7.89 14.48
CA TRP A 326 -16.83 -7.00 15.49
C TRP A 326 -18.16 -7.57 15.97
N SER A 327 -18.19 -8.10 17.20
CA SER A 327 -19.33 -8.82 17.78
C SER A 327 -19.67 -8.30 19.18
N ARG A 328 -20.85 -8.69 19.69
CA ARG A 328 -21.24 -8.43 21.09
C ARG A 328 -20.29 -9.06 22.11
N GLU A 329 -19.53 -10.09 21.73
CA GLU A 329 -18.54 -10.74 22.60
C GLU A 329 -17.24 -9.94 22.68
N VAL A 330 -16.82 -9.31 21.57
CA VAL A 330 -15.71 -8.34 21.57
C VAL A 330 -16.07 -7.16 22.48
N LEU A 331 -17.25 -6.56 22.29
CA LEU A 331 -17.73 -5.42 23.09
C LEU A 331 -17.83 -5.70 24.61
N ARG A 332 -17.94 -6.96 25.05
CA ARG A 332 -17.99 -7.29 26.49
C ARG A 332 -16.66 -7.08 27.21
N ARG A 333 -15.54 -7.07 26.48
CA ARG A 333 -14.17 -6.92 27.03
C ARG A 333 -13.42 -5.74 26.43
N VAL A 334 -14.13 -4.81 25.79
CA VAL A 334 -13.56 -3.61 25.18
C VAL A 334 -14.28 -2.37 25.67
N THR A 335 -13.54 -1.41 26.22
CA THR A 335 -14.04 -0.06 26.52
C THR A 335 -13.39 0.94 25.56
N PRO A 336 -14.10 1.43 24.54
CA PRO A 336 -13.65 2.58 23.75
C PRO A 336 -13.61 3.83 24.65
N LEU A 337 -12.48 4.53 24.65
CA LEU A 337 -12.20 5.65 25.53
C LEU A 337 -11.78 6.86 24.67
N ALA A 338 -12.59 7.92 24.69
CA ALA A 338 -12.26 9.16 24.01
C ALA A 338 -11.06 9.86 24.66
N GLY A 339 -10.06 10.17 23.84
CA GLY A 339 -8.87 10.90 24.23
C GLY A 339 -7.83 10.95 23.10
N ASP A 340 -6.86 11.84 23.23
CA ASP A 340 -5.83 12.09 22.20
C ASP A 340 -4.42 11.93 22.79
N LEU A 341 -3.64 11.02 22.19
CA LEU A 341 -2.26 10.74 22.58
C LEU A 341 -1.32 11.96 22.43
N ARG A 342 -1.72 12.98 21.67
CA ARG A 342 -0.95 14.22 21.43
C ARG A 342 -1.14 15.29 22.50
N GLU A 343 -2.11 15.10 23.39
CA GLU A 343 -2.51 16.06 24.41
C GLU A 343 -2.05 15.64 25.82
N PRO A 344 -1.68 16.60 26.70
CA PRO A 344 -1.36 16.30 28.09
C PRO A 344 -2.47 15.52 28.78
N ARG A 345 -2.10 14.50 29.56
CA ARG A 345 -3.06 13.55 30.17
C ARG A 345 -4.04 12.91 29.17
N LEU A 346 -3.60 12.70 27.93
CA LEU A 346 -4.39 12.15 26.83
C LEU A 346 -5.64 12.98 26.47
N GLY A 347 -5.61 14.30 26.74
CA GLY A 347 -6.76 15.20 26.55
C GLY A 347 -7.85 15.06 27.63
N MET A 348 -7.58 14.36 28.72
CA MET A 348 -8.58 14.04 29.75
C MET A 348 -8.57 15.03 30.93
N THR A 349 -9.72 15.11 31.61
CA THR A 349 -9.80 15.76 32.93
C THR A 349 -8.94 15.02 33.95
N VAL A 350 -8.49 15.72 35.00
CA VAL A 350 -7.65 15.15 36.06
C VAL A 350 -8.32 13.94 36.71
N GLN A 351 -9.63 14.03 36.99
CA GLN A 351 -10.40 12.95 37.62
C GLN A 351 -10.49 11.70 36.71
N ARG A 352 -10.62 11.90 35.40
CA ARG A 352 -10.66 10.80 34.42
C ARG A 352 -9.28 10.13 34.27
N TRP A 353 -8.23 10.94 34.25
CA TRP A 353 -6.83 10.48 34.27
C TRP A 353 -6.50 9.66 35.52
N GLU A 354 -6.84 10.17 36.71
CA GLU A 354 -6.62 9.46 37.99
C GLU A 354 -7.40 8.14 38.05
N SER A 355 -8.64 8.13 37.56
CA SER A 355 -9.47 6.92 37.47
C SER A 355 -8.84 5.87 36.53
N LEU A 356 -8.39 6.30 35.35
CA LEU A 356 -7.68 5.45 34.38
C LEU A 356 -6.37 4.91 34.97
N ALA A 357 -5.60 5.74 35.66
CA ALA A 357 -4.34 5.39 36.29
C ALA A 357 -4.48 4.38 37.45
N ALA A 358 -5.64 4.37 38.12
CA ALA A 358 -5.99 3.35 39.11
C ALA A 358 -6.40 2.02 38.44
N GLU A 359 -7.28 2.08 37.44
CA GLU A 359 -7.85 0.90 36.76
C GLU A 359 -6.82 0.10 35.95
N VAL A 360 -6.05 0.77 35.08
CA VAL A 360 -5.14 0.12 34.12
C VAL A 360 -3.96 -0.55 34.81
N ASP A 361 -3.68 -1.81 34.49
CA ASP A 361 -2.51 -2.56 34.98
C ASP A 361 -1.37 -2.76 33.97
N SER A 362 -1.62 -2.58 32.67
CA SER A 362 -0.59 -2.60 31.62
C SER A 362 -0.93 -1.61 30.50
N ILE A 363 0.10 -0.97 29.92
CA ILE A 363 -0.07 0.00 28.84
C ILE A 363 0.61 -0.55 27.57
N VAL A 364 -0.14 -0.59 26.47
CA VAL A 364 0.32 -1.02 25.15
C VAL A 364 0.21 0.15 24.18
N ASN A 365 1.36 0.69 23.79
CA ASN A 365 1.43 1.82 22.87
C ASN A 365 1.68 1.34 21.43
N ALA A 366 0.60 1.13 20.68
CA ALA A 366 0.64 0.90 19.23
C ALA A 366 0.24 2.15 18.41
N GLY A 367 -0.09 3.26 19.06
CA GLY A 367 -0.37 4.53 18.43
C GLY A 367 0.89 5.22 17.90
N ALA A 368 0.90 5.54 16.61
CA ALA A 368 1.92 6.35 15.96
C ALA A 368 1.33 7.07 14.74
N ALA A 369 1.84 8.26 14.44
CA ALA A 369 1.73 8.86 13.11
C ALA A 369 2.78 8.20 12.22
N VAL A 370 2.34 7.53 11.15
CA VAL A 370 3.21 6.88 10.17
C VAL A 370 3.03 7.61 8.84
N ASP A 371 3.97 8.50 8.55
CA ASP A 371 4.02 9.26 7.30
C ASP A 371 5.50 9.47 6.95
N PHE A 372 5.90 9.02 5.76
CA PHE A 372 7.30 9.07 5.31
C PHE A 372 7.67 10.41 4.66
N LEU A 373 6.69 11.26 4.35
CA LEU A 373 6.93 12.61 3.82
C LEU A 373 7.17 13.62 4.95
N ARG A 374 6.59 13.38 6.14
CA ARG A 374 6.63 14.35 7.25
C ARG A 374 7.98 14.46 7.95
N GLY A 375 8.31 15.69 8.34
CA GLY A 375 9.45 16.00 9.20
C GLY A 375 9.27 15.50 10.63
N TYR A 376 10.38 15.49 11.39
CA TYR A 376 10.34 15.13 12.81
C TYR A 376 9.40 16.04 13.63
N PRO A 377 9.36 17.37 13.47
CA PRO A 377 8.50 18.24 14.27
C PRO A 377 7.01 17.89 14.20
N SER A 378 6.48 17.63 13.00
CA SER A 378 5.08 17.26 12.76
C SER A 378 4.72 15.85 13.27
N LEU A 379 5.71 14.97 13.48
CA LEU A 379 5.50 13.63 14.02
C LEU A 379 5.73 13.58 15.55
N ARG A 380 6.51 14.51 16.11
CA ARG A 380 6.98 14.53 17.50
C ARG A 380 5.85 14.47 18.54
N ARG A 381 4.74 15.19 18.35
CA ARG A 381 3.61 15.18 19.30
C ARG A 381 3.03 13.77 19.50
N THR A 382 2.74 13.07 18.41
CA THR A 382 2.19 11.70 18.48
C THR A 382 3.26 10.68 18.87
N ASN A 383 4.44 10.76 18.24
CA ASN A 383 5.43 9.67 18.28
C ASN A 383 6.41 9.75 19.43
N VAL A 384 6.61 10.91 20.07
CA VAL A 384 7.61 11.12 21.14
C VAL A 384 6.96 11.58 22.44
N LEU A 385 6.19 12.67 22.39
CA LEU A 385 5.48 13.20 23.57
C LEU A 385 4.36 12.27 24.03
N GLY A 386 3.64 11.63 23.10
CA GLY A 386 2.65 10.60 23.41
C GLY A 386 3.20 9.45 24.28
N PRO A 387 4.26 8.74 23.86
CA PRO A 387 4.94 7.76 24.71
C PRO A 387 5.42 8.31 26.06
N LEU A 388 5.88 9.55 26.13
CA LEU A 388 6.26 10.18 27.40
C LEU A 388 5.05 10.34 28.34
N THR A 389 3.91 10.83 27.83
CA THR A 389 2.64 10.89 28.60
C THR A 389 2.17 9.50 29.02
N LEU A 390 2.42 8.45 28.23
CA LEU A 390 2.14 7.07 28.66
C LEU A 390 3.12 6.56 29.74
N ALA A 391 4.37 7.03 29.76
CA ALA A 391 5.28 6.77 30.87
C ALA A 391 4.87 7.53 32.15
N GLU A 392 4.35 8.75 32.05
CA GLU A 392 3.71 9.46 33.16
C GLU A 392 2.52 8.66 33.73
N LEU A 393 1.68 8.10 32.86
CA LEU A 393 0.57 7.21 33.27
C LEU A 393 1.07 5.91 33.91
N ALA A 394 2.18 5.35 33.42
CA ALA A 394 2.83 4.17 33.98
C ALA A 394 3.33 4.42 35.41
N CYS A 395 3.76 5.66 35.72
CA CYS A 395 4.15 6.06 37.08
C CYS A 395 2.97 6.49 37.97
N THR A 396 1.86 6.96 37.40
CA THR A 396 0.75 7.56 38.17
C THR A 396 -0.03 6.51 38.98
N THR A 397 -0.31 6.79 40.26
CA THR A 397 -1.03 5.93 41.24
C THR A 397 -0.32 4.63 41.62
N ARG A 398 0.14 3.86 40.64
CA ARG A 398 0.91 2.61 40.78
C ARG A 398 1.75 2.38 39.53
N SER A 399 2.91 1.74 39.71
CA SER A 399 3.79 1.34 38.61
C SER A 399 3.10 0.33 37.68
N LYS A 400 3.33 0.46 36.37
CA LYS A 400 2.76 -0.40 35.31
C LYS A 400 3.83 -0.70 34.26
N PRO A 401 3.85 -1.89 33.63
CA PRO A 401 4.65 -2.13 32.44
C PRO A 401 4.11 -1.30 31.25
N LEU A 402 5.02 -0.81 30.43
CA LEU A 402 4.75 -0.08 29.19
C LEU A 402 5.35 -0.84 28.01
N HIS A 403 4.51 -1.37 27.14
CA HIS A 403 4.90 -2.08 25.93
C HIS A 403 4.79 -1.13 24.74
N HIS A 404 5.92 -0.68 24.19
CA HIS A 404 5.94 0.25 23.06
C HIS A 404 6.22 -0.46 21.74
N VAL A 405 5.32 -0.28 20.76
CA VAL A 405 5.57 -0.67 19.38
C VAL A 405 6.46 0.40 18.72
N SER A 406 7.74 0.06 18.59
CA SER A 406 8.76 0.82 17.87
C SER A 406 8.77 0.41 16.38
N SER A 407 9.94 0.34 15.74
CA SER A 407 10.16 -0.15 14.37
C SER A 407 11.64 -0.49 14.18
N LEU A 408 11.99 -1.40 13.25
CA LEU A 408 13.38 -1.53 12.79
C LEU A 408 13.94 -0.26 12.13
N ALA A 409 13.09 0.69 11.76
CA ALA A 409 13.47 1.99 11.22
C ALA A 409 14.49 2.76 12.08
N VAL A 410 14.57 2.48 13.38
CA VAL A 410 15.59 3.04 14.29
C VAL A 410 17.04 2.65 13.92
N PHE A 411 17.23 1.73 12.98
CA PHE A 411 18.52 1.29 12.43
C PHE A 411 18.81 1.82 11.02
N ASN A 412 17.91 2.55 10.37
CA ASN A 412 18.14 3.06 9.02
C ASN A 412 19.33 4.04 9.02
N GLY A 413 20.34 3.80 8.17
CA GLY A 413 21.59 4.57 8.23
C GLY A 413 22.56 4.13 9.35
N SER A 414 22.40 2.92 9.88
CA SER A 414 23.43 2.21 10.66
C SER A 414 24.39 1.44 9.75
N ASP A 415 25.69 1.47 10.08
CA ASP A 415 26.73 0.66 9.42
C ASP A 415 26.80 -0.79 9.94
N ALA A 416 25.87 -1.19 10.82
CA ALA A 416 25.82 -2.55 11.36
C ALA A 416 25.61 -3.59 10.25
N THR A 417 26.31 -4.73 10.32
CA THR A 417 26.13 -5.85 9.37
C THR A 417 24.94 -6.76 9.71
N GLU A 418 24.35 -6.58 10.88
CA GLU A 418 23.23 -7.37 11.41
C GLU A 418 22.46 -6.51 12.44
N LEU A 419 21.13 -6.56 12.40
CA LEU A 419 20.27 -5.80 13.32
C LEU A 419 19.77 -6.73 14.43
N GLY A 420 20.51 -6.84 15.52
CA GLY A 420 20.10 -7.62 16.69
C GLY A 420 19.23 -6.82 17.67
N GLU A 421 18.45 -7.51 18.50
CA GLU A 421 17.59 -6.90 19.53
C GLU A 421 18.37 -6.05 20.56
N GLN A 422 19.65 -6.40 20.81
CA GLN A 422 20.57 -5.68 21.68
C GLN A 422 21.49 -4.70 20.93
N THR A 423 21.43 -4.64 19.59
CA THR A 423 22.19 -3.68 18.80
C THR A 423 21.68 -2.26 19.13
N PRO A 424 22.58 -1.30 19.43
CA PRO A 424 22.18 0.10 19.59
C PRO A 424 21.52 0.63 18.31
N PRO A 425 20.45 1.45 18.42
CA PRO A 425 19.92 2.21 17.29
C PRO A 425 21.01 3.01 16.56
N ALA A 426 20.73 3.41 15.31
CA ALA A 426 21.63 4.23 14.50
C ALA A 426 21.97 5.57 15.19
N ASN A 427 22.99 6.27 14.69
CA ASN A 427 23.20 7.66 15.09
C ASN A 427 22.02 8.50 14.60
N VAL A 428 21.40 9.29 15.48
CA VAL A 428 20.23 10.11 15.10
C VAL A 428 20.52 11.05 13.92
N ALA A 429 21.77 11.51 13.79
CA ALA A 429 22.21 12.35 12.67
C ALA A 429 22.34 11.60 11.32
N THR A 430 22.33 10.27 11.30
CA THR A 430 22.31 9.45 10.07
C THR A 430 20.93 8.93 9.70
N LEU A 431 19.90 9.17 10.53
CA LEU A 431 18.52 8.76 10.25
C LEU A 431 17.94 9.62 9.10
N PRO A 432 17.49 9.00 7.99
CA PRO A 432 17.18 9.72 6.76
C PRO A 432 15.87 10.53 6.81
N ILE A 433 14.88 10.12 7.62
CA ILE A 433 13.52 10.71 7.61
C ILE A 433 13.00 11.08 9.00
N GLY A 434 12.01 11.98 9.02
CA GLY A 434 11.30 12.39 10.23
C GLY A 434 10.66 11.23 11.00
N TYR A 435 10.11 10.24 10.29
CA TYR A 435 9.54 9.04 10.91
C TYR A 435 10.59 8.25 11.70
N ASP A 436 11.72 7.89 11.08
CA ASP A 436 12.82 7.15 11.72
C ASP A 436 13.35 7.90 12.96
N ARG A 437 13.59 9.21 12.81
CA ARG A 437 13.96 10.12 13.91
C ARG A 437 12.94 10.09 15.05
N SER A 438 11.65 10.10 14.72
CA SER A 438 10.57 10.08 15.72
C SER A 438 10.49 8.74 16.47
N LYS A 439 10.70 7.61 15.79
CA LYS A 439 10.75 6.27 16.43
C LYS A 439 12.00 6.09 17.28
N TRP A 440 13.14 6.61 16.83
CA TRP A 440 14.38 6.62 17.60
C TRP A 440 14.25 7.46 18.86
N ALA A 441 13.68 8.66 18.75
CA ALA A 441 13.46 9.57 19.88
C ALA A 441 12.48 8.96 20.90
N ALA A 442 11.42 8.30 20.44
CA ALA A 442 10.51 7.53 21.29
C ALA A 442 11.25 6.49 22.14
N GLU A 443 12.10 5.68 21.52
CA GLU A 443 12.92 4.70 22.25
C GLU A 443 13.91 5.37 23.21
N ALA A 444 14.52 6.50 22.84
CA ALA A 444 15.47 7.20 23.69
C ALA A 444 14.80 7.79 24.94
N VAL A 445 13.65 8.43 24.79
CA VAL A 445 12.81 8.95 25.88
C VAL A 445 12.32 7.82 26.78
N LEU A 446 11.85 6.71 26.22
CA LEU A 446 11.38 5.57 27.01
C LEU A 446 12.54 4.81 27.69
N ARG A 447 13.73 4.75 27.08
CA ARG A 447 14.94 4.22 27.74
C ARG A 447 15.30 5.07 28.96
N ARG A 448 15.21 6.39 28.83
CA ARG A 448 15.42 7.30 29.97
C ARG A 448 14.34 7.14 31.04
N ALA A 449 13.07 6.94 30.67
CA ALA A 449 12.00 6.60 31.61
C ALA A 449 12.26 5.26 32.35
N ALA A 450 12.90 4.29 31.70
CA ALA A 450 13.27 3.03 32.35
C ALA A 450 14.34 3.19 33.44
N GLU A 451 15.21 4.21 33.34
CA GLU A 451 16.16 4.57 34.40
C GLU A 451 15.46 5.12 35.67
N HIS A 452 14.22 5.60 35.52
CA HIS A 452 13.34 6.00 36.64
C HIS A 452 12.49 4.83 37.18
N GLY A 453 12.74 3.58 36.72
CA GLY A 453 12.09 2.37 37.21
C GLY A 453 10.86 1.90 36.42
N VAL A 454 10.49 2.59 35.35
CA VAL A 454 9.41 2.16 34.44
C VAL A 454 9.84 0.90 33.68
N VAL A 455 9.06 -0.19 33.75
CA VAL A 455 9.36 -1.39 32.97
C VAL A 455 8.90 -1.20 31.53
N VAL A 456 9.83 -0.77 30.68
CA VAL A 456 9.61 -0.58 29.24
C VAL A 456 9.96 -1.85 28.48
N THR A 457 9.03 -2.33 27.65
CA THR A 457 9.26 -3.43 26.70
C THR A 457 9.16 -2.87 25.28
N VAL A 458 10.16 -3.12 24.44
CA VAL A 458 10.25 -2.53 23.09
C VAL A 458 9.98 -3.60 22.03
N LEU A 459 8.94 -3.38 21.22
CA LEU A 459 8.53 -4.26 20.14
C LEU A 459 8.88 -3.60 18.80
N ARG A 460 9.89 -4.09 18.08
CA ARG A 460 10.33 -3.54 16.78
C ARG A 460 9.83 -4.41 15.63
N PRO A 461 8.64 -4.15 15.05
CA PRO A 461 8.28 -4.73 13.76
C PRO A 461 9.17 -4.20 12.64
N GLY A 462 9.31 -4.99 11.58
CA GLY A 462 9.82 -4.54 10.29
C GLY A 462 8.67 -4.11 9.38
N GLY A 463 8.71 -4.52 8.12
CA GLY A 463 7.54 -4.43 7.24
C GLY A 463 6.40 -5.33 7.76
N ILE A 464 5.19 -4.79 7.90
CA ILE A 464 4.02 -5.55 8.35
C ILE A 464 3.21 -5.96 7.12
N GLY A 465 3.28 -7.25 6.77
CA GLY A 465 2.60 -7.80 5.60
C GLY A 465 1.12 -8.11 5.85
N SER A 466 0.40 -8.34 4.75
CA SER A 466 -1.02 -8.70 4.74
C SER A 466 -1.33 -9.96 5.55
N HIS A 467 -2.52 -10.01 6.17
CA HIS A 467 -3.01 -11.19 6.88
C HIS A 467 -3.15 -12.38 5.91
N PRO A 468 -2.58 -13.56 6.19
CA PRO A 468 -2.42 -14.63 5.22
C PRO A 468 -3.74 -15.29 4.80
N GLU A 469 -4.73 -15.35 5.71
CA GLU A 469 -6.03 -15.98 5.42
C GLU A 469 -7.07 -15.03 4.81
N THR A 470 -7.16 -13.78 5.29
CA THR A 470 -8.19 -12.80 4.91
C THR A 470 -7.74 -11.82 3.82
N GLY A 471 -6.43 -11.68 3.57
CA GLY A 471 -5.88 -10.69 2.65
C GLY A 471 -5.89 -9.25 3.19
N ALA A 472 -6.33 -9.02 4.45
CA ALA A 472 -6.39 -7.71 5.07
C ALA A 472 -4.99 -7.04 5.11
N HIS A 473 -4.92 -5.79 4.68
CA HIS A 473 -3.67 -5.02 4.54
C HIS A 473 -3.90 -3.53 4.79
N ASN A 474 -2.83 -2.75 4.94
CA ASN A 474 -2.90 -1.30 4.93
C ASN A 474 -2.61 -0.76 3.52
N PRO A 475 -3.60 -0.23 2.77
CA PRO A 475 -3.38 0.23 1.40
C PRO A 475 -2.41 1.41 1.29
N ARG A 476 -2.13 2.12 2.39
CA ARG A 476 -1.16 3.23 2.45
C ARG A 476 0.24 2.81 2.92
N ASP A 477 0.49 1.51 3.15
CA ASP A 477 1.80 1.02 3.56
C ASP A 477 2.73 0.79 2.35
N LEU A 478 4.00 1.15 2.51
CA LEU A 478 5.02 1.06 1.46
C LEU A 478 5.28 -0.39 1.02
N ASN A 479 5.31 -1.36 1.94
CA ASN A 479 5.53 -2.77 1.60
C ASN A 479 4.32 -3.36 0.85
N THR A 480 3.12 -2.91 1.23
CA THR A 480 1.88 -3.21 0.50
C THR A 480 1.94 -2.66 -0.92
N GLY A 481 2.33 -1.39 -1.09
CA GLY A 481 2.55 -0.77 -2.41
C GLY A 481 3.59 -1.51 -3.26
N ILE A 482 4.79 -1.78 -2.72
CA ILE A 482 5.86 -2.53 -3.41
C ILE A 482 5.36 -3.94 -3.80
N THR A 483 4.60 -4.61 -2.93
CA THR A 483 4.03 -5.94 -3.21
C THR A 483 2.98 -5.87 -4.31
N ALA A 484 2.08 -4.88 -4.28
CA ALA A 484 1.08 -4.67 -5.32
C ALA A 484 1.74 -4.32 -6.68
N ALA A 485 2.78 -3.48 -6.70
CA ALA A 485 3.56 -3.16 -7.90
C ALA A 485 4.31 -4.40 -8.44
N LEU A 486 4.85 -5.25 -7.56
CA LEU A 486 5.42 -6.55 -7.93
C LEU A 486 4.37 -7.45 -8.58
N LEU A 487 3.17 -7.56 -8.01
CA LEU A 487 2.10 -8.39 -8.57
C LEU A 487 1.58 -7.86 -9.92
N LYS A 488 1.37 -6.53 -10.03
CA LYS A 488 0.82 -5.85 -11.22
C LYS A 488 1.82 -5.77 -12.38
N PHE A 489 3.02 -5.27 -12.12
CA PHE A 489 4.04 -4.97 -13.15
C PHE A 489 5.13 -6.04 -13.27
N ARG A 490 5.12 -7.07 -12.41
CA ARG A 490 6.13 -8.14 -12.33
C ARG A 490 7.56 -7.61 -12.22
N THR A 491 7.74 -6.53 -11.47
CA THR A 491 9.05 -5.95 -11.22
C THR A 491 9.25 -5.55 -9.75
N VAL A 492 10.49 -5.67 -9.28
CA VAL A 492 10.87 -5.44 -7.90
C VAL A 492 12.20 -4.68 -7.87
N PRO A 493 12.44 -3.75 -6.92
CA PRO A 493 13.76 -3.17 -6.76
C PRO A 493 14.71 -4.25 -6.20
N GLY A 494 15.98 -4.20 -6.58
CA GLY A 494 17.00 -5.10 -6.04
C GLY A 494 17.41 -4.68 -4.63
N PHE A 495 16.95 -5.43 -3.62
CA PHE A 495 17.29 -5.26 -2.21
C PHE A 495 18.14 -6.43 -1.66
N ARG A 496 18.76 -6.25 -0.49
CA ARG A 496 19.50 -7.34 0.20
C ARG A 496 18.56 -8.24 1.00
N HIS A 497 17.89 -7.66 2.00
CA HIS A 497 16.97 -8.36 2.90
C HIS A 497 15.67 -7.57 3.04
N LEU A 498 14.56 -8.30 3.07
CA LEU A 498 13.27 -7.81 3.52
C LEU A 498 13.00 -8.40 4.92
N ASN A 499 13.10 -7.54 5.93
CA ASN A 499 12.76 -7.87 7.31
C ASN A 499 11.27 -7.59 7.50
N SER A 500 10.41 -8.59 7.29
CA SER A 500 8.95 -8.41 7.29
C SER A 500 8.20 -9.68 7.69
N ALA A 501 7.15 -9.53 8.51
CA ALA A 501 6.25 -10.62 8.88
C ALA A 501 4.77 -10.24 8.62
N PRO A 502 3.91 -11.23 8.34
CA PRO A 502 2.46 -11.04 8.29
C PRO A 502 1.89 -10.48 9.60
N VAL A 503 0.86 -9.62 9.50
CA VAL A 503 0.29 -8.88 10.65
C VAL A 503 -0.20 -9.78 11.79
N ASP A 504 -0.78 -10.94 11.48
CA ASP A 504 -1.28 -11.93 12.44
C ASP A 504 -0.15 -12.54 13.28
N TRP A 505 1.02 -12.75 12.68
CA TRP A 505 2.19 -13.22 13.41
C TRP A 505 2.75 -12.10 14.30
N VAL A 506 2.84 -10.87 13.77
CA VAL A 506 3.31 -9.70 14.53
C VAL A 506 2.42 -9.43 15.75
N SER A 507 1.09 -9.41 15.58
CA SER A 507 0.13 -9.18 16.67
C SER A 507 0.12 -10.31 17.69
N ARG A 508 0.21 -11.57 17.25
CA ARG A 508 0.24 -12.74 18.15
C ARG A 508 1.50 -12.82 18.99
N VAL A 509 2.68 -12.54 18.41
CA VAL A 509 3.94 -12.50 19.17
C VAL A 509 3.97 -11.30 20.12
N ALA A 510 3.51 -10.13 19.68
CA ALA A 510 3.36 -8.96 20.56
C ALA A 510 2.43 -9.26 21.75
N THR A 511 1.29 -9.90 21.49
CA THR A 511 0.35 -10.36 22.54
C THR A 511 1.05 -11.29 23.53
N GLN A 512 1.80 -12.29 23.07
CA GLN A 512 2.52 -13.20 23.96
C GLN A 512 3.54 -12.46 24.85
N VAL A 513 4.26 -11.47 24.33
CA VAL A 513 5.17 -10.62 25.13
C VAL A 513 4.39 -9.86 26.20
N ILE A 514 3.27 -9.21 25.82
CA ILE A 514 2.45 -8.40 26.73
C ILE A 514 1.86 -9.27 27.86
N THR A 515 1.36 -10.46 27.55
CA THR A 515 0.68 -11.34 28.51
C THR A 515 1.64 -12.22 29.34
N THR A 516 2.95 -12.17 29.08
CA THR A 516 3.97 -12.99 29.77
C THR A 516 4.87 -12.11 30.66
N PRO A 517 4.66 -12.03 31.98
CA PRO A 517 5.43 -11.13 32.85
C PRO A 517 6.93 -11.40 32.95
N ALA A 518 7.37 -12.60 32.56
CA ALA A 518 8.80 -12.91 32.42
C ALA A 518 9.46 -12.20 31.21
N ALA A 519 8.68 -11.89 30.16
CA ALA A 519 9.13 -11.26 28.92
C ALA A 519 9.24 -9.72 28.99
N TRP A 520 8.76 -9.10 30.08
CA TRP A 520 8.76 -7.65 30.22
C TRP A 520 10.14 -7.08 30.51
N GLY A 521 10.42 -5.88 30.00
CA GLY A 521 11.70 -5.19 30.17
C GLY A 521 12.73 -5.46 29.08
N HIS A 522 12.33 -6.15 28.00
CA HIS A 522 13.22 -6.57 26.92
C HIS A 522 12.84 -5.95 25.57
N THR A 523 13.76 -6.07 24.60
CA THR A 523 13.54 -5.70 23.21
C THR A 523 13.31 -6.95 22.36
N TYR A 524 12.33 -6.89 21.46
CA TYR A 524 11.92 -7.97 20.55
C TYR A 524 11.85 -7.47 19.10
N HIS A 525 12.35 -8.27 18.16
CA HIS A 525 12.28 -7.98 16.71
C HIS A 525 11.16 -8.79 16.06
N LEU A 526 10.05 -8.11 15.74
CA LEU A 526 8.83 -8.72 15.22
C LEU A 526 8.86 -8.78 13.68
N THR A 527 9.88 -9.46 13.13
CA THR A 527 10.16 -9.47 11.68
C THR A 527 10.08 -10.84 11.04
N GLY A 528 10.07 -11.91 11.84
CA GLY A 528 10.30 -13.25 11.34
C GLY A 528 11.71 -13.42 10.72
N PRO A 529 11.97 -14.54 10.03
CA PRO A 529 13.25 -14.78 9.38
C PRO A 529 13.43 -13.84 8.16
N PRO A 530 14.56 -13.11 8.06
CA PRO A 530 14.83 -12.20 6.94
C PRO A 530 14.71 -12.90 5.57
N THR A 531 13.99 -12.26 4.65
CA THR A 531 13.77 -12.81 3.30
C THR A 531 14.72 -12.16 2.30
N THR A 532 15.49 -12.96 1.56
CA THR A 532 16.39 -12.45 0.51
C THR A 532 15.67 -12.24 -0.82
N LEU A 533 16.23 -11.40 -1.68
CA LEU A 533 15.75 -11.20 -3.04
C LEU A 533 15.74 -12.51 -3.84
N ASP A 534 16.80 -13.30 -3.78
CA ASP A 534 16.89 -14.62 -4.46
C ASP A 534 15.75 -15.55 -4.05
N ARG A 535 15.37 -15.52 -2.77
CA ARG A 535 14.24 -16.31 -2.26
C ARG A 535 12.91 -15.81 -2.84
N ILE A 536 12.70 -14.50 -2.91
CA ILE A 536 11.49 -13.93 -3.54
C ILE A 536 11.45 -14.28 -5.03
N VAL A 537 12.55 -14.09 -5.76
CA VAL A 537 12.66 -14.49 -7.18
C VAL A 537 12.37 -15.98 -7.36
N ALA A 538 12.89 -16.85 -6.48
CA ALA A 538 12.62 -18.29 -6.54
C ALA A 538 11.16 -18.62 -6.25
N GLU A 539 10.58 -18.07 -5.16
CA GLU A 539 9.17 -18.26 -4.80
C GLU A 539 8.22 -17.79 -5.90
N THR A 540 8.43 -16.59 -6.48
CA THR A 540 7.55 -16.08 -7.52
C THR A 540 7.76 -16.79 -8.85
N THR A 541 8.99 -17.18 -9.21
CA THR A 541 9.25 -17.98 -10.42
C THR A 541 8.61 -19.36 -10.33
N LEU A 542 8.71 -20.03 -9.18
CA LEU A 542 8.02 -21.30 -8.91
C LEU A 542 6.48 -21.14 -8.95
N GLY A 543 5.96 -19.98 -8.55
CA GLY A 543 4.55 -19.59 -8.66
C GLY A 543 4.12 -19.02 -10.02
N GLY A 544 5.02 -18.90 -11.00
CA GLY A 544 4.72 -18.48 -12.38
C GLY A 544 4.60 -16.96 -12.54
N MET A 545 4.91 -16.21 -11.48
CA MET A 545 5.13 -14.77 -11.55
C MET A 545 6.63 -14.54 -11.70
N GLY A 546 7.16 -14.80 -12.91
CA GLY A 546 8.53 -14.45 -13.23
C GLY A 546 8.72 -12.94 -13.10
N ILE A 547 9.58 -12.50 -12.17
CA ILE A 547 9.80 -11.08 -11.87
C ILE A 547 11.11 -10.57 -12.46
N ARG A 548 11.10 -9.30 -12.86
CA ARG A 548 12.26 -8.54 -13.31
C ARG A 548 12.82 -7.71 -12.15
N VAL A 549 14.03 -8.04 -11.72
CA VAL A 549 14.78 -7.23 -10.75
C VAL A 549 15.32 -5.99 -11.44
N GLN A 550 15.20 -4.82 -10.81
CA GLN A 550 15.71 -3.55 -11.31
C GLN A 550 16.53 -2.81 -10.26
N HIS A 551 17.46 -1.94 -10.69
CA HIS A 551 18.10 -0.99 -9.77
C HIS A 551 17.06 -0.01 -9.21
N TRP A 552 17.21 0.41 -7.95
CA TRP A 552 16.24 1.26 -7.22
C TRP A 552 15.70 2.42 -8.06
N GLU A 553 16.56 3.33 -8.52
CA GLU A 553 16.15 4.51 -9.30
C GLU A 553 15.39 4.15 -10.58
N GLN A 554 15.82 3.10 -11.29
CA GLN A 554 15.16 2.65 -12.53
C GLN A 554 13.79 2.02 -12.23
N TRP A 555 13.69 1.27 -11.15
CA TRP A 555 12.41 0.70 -10.68
C TRP A 555 11.43 1.82 -10.31
N CYS A 556 11.87 2.82 -9.55
CA CYS A 556 11.06 3.96 -9.16
C CYS A 556 10.52 4.72 -10.39
N ALA A 557 11.37 5.00 -11.38
CA ALA A 557 10.97 5.66 -12.61
C ALA A 557 10.01 4.82 -13.46
N ASP A 558 10.27 3.52 -13.64
CA ASP A 558 9.42 2.65 -14.44
C ASP A 558 8.07 2.36 -13.78
N VAL A 559 8.01 2.26 -12.44
CA VAL A 559 6.74 2.06 -11.71
C VAL A 559 5.89 3.32 -11.71
N VAL A 560 6.46 4.51 -11.49
CA VAL A 560 5.72 5.78 -11.59
C VAL A 560 5.13 5.93 -13.00
N ARG A 561 5.94 5.75 -14.06
CA ARG A 561 5.46 5.80 -15.45
C ARG A 561 4.36 4.77 -15.72
N ALA A 562 4.50 3.54 -15.23
CA ALA A 562 3.50 2.49 -15.45
C ALA A 562 2.17 2.73 -14.71
N ILE A 563 2.19 3.48 -13.60
CA ILE A 563 0.97 3.94 -12.91
C ILE A 563 0.35 5.13 -13.64
N GLU A 564 1.15 6.05 -14.19
CA GLU A 564 0.68 7.17 -15.01
C GLU A 564 0.06 6.71 -16.35
N GLU A 565 0.67 5.72 -17.01
CA GLU A 565 0.16 5.11 -18.26
C GLU A 565 -1.09 4.24 -18.05
N GLY A 566 -1.32 3.75 -16.83
CA GLY A 566 -2.46 2.91 -16.48
C GLY A 566 -2.84 3.05 -15.01
N PRO A 567 -3.62 4.08 -14.64
CA PRO A 567 -3.93 4.42 -13.25
C PRO A 567 -4.49 3.24 -12.44
N VAL A 568 -3.87 3.02 -11.28
CA VAL A 568 -4.25 2.01 -10.29
C VAL A 568 -4.43 2.73 -8.94
N PRO A 569 -5.67 2.93 -8.46
CA PRO A 569 -5.94 3.64 -7.20
C PRO A 569 -5.17 3.05 -6.00
N GLU A 570 -5.01 1.74 -5.95
CA GLU A 570 -4.29 1.03 -4.88
C GLU A 570 -2.77 1.27 -4.90
N LEU A 571 -2.24 1.84 -5.98
CA LEU A 571 -0.82 2.21 -6.11
C LEU A 571 -0.59 3.73 -6.08
N GLU A 572 -1.64 4.56 -5.97
CA GLU A 572 -1.51 6.02 -5.98
C GLU A 572 -0.63 6.52 -4.83
N SER A 573 -0.81 5.98 -3.61
CA SER A 573 0.04 6.32 -2.45
C SER A 573 1.50 5.92 -2.66
N LEU A 574 1.77 4.84 -3.41
CA LEU A 574 3.13 4.47 -3.80
C LEU A 574 3.67 5.46 -4.85
N ALA A 575 2.88 5.82 -5.87
CA ALA A 575 3.29 6.77 -6.89
C ALA A 575 3.68 8.13 -6.29
N GLN A 576 2.87 8.67 -5.36
CA GLN A 576 3.18 9.92 -4.65
C GLN A 576 4.50 9.84 -3.86
N LEU A 577 4.69 8.78 -3.06
CA LEU A 577 5.96 8.53 -2.35
C LEU A 577 7.15 8.40 -3.30
N LEU A 578 6.94 7.72 -4.43
CA LEU A 578 7.97 7.56 -5.47
C LEU A 578 8.12 8.80 -6.35
N GLN A 579 7.25 9.81 -6.33
CA GLN A 579 7.47 11.04 -7.09
C GLN A 579 8.33 12.06 -6.30
N SER A 580 8.28 12.04 -4.96
CA SER A 580 9.15 12.90 -4.13
C SER A 580 10.64 12.50 -4.24
N PRO A 581 11.55 13.41 -4.69
CA PRO A 581 12.98 13.14 -4.75
C PRO A 581 13.64 13.02 -3.37
N VAL A 582 13.02 13.61 -2.34
CA VAL A 582 13.45 13.49 -0.94
C VAL A 582 13.09 12.08 -0.45
N ALA A 583 11.83 11.68 -0.56
CA ALA A 583 11.40 10.33 -0.17
C ALA A 583 12.13 9.22 -0.94
N ARG A 584 12.37 9.35 -2.26
CA ARG A 584 13.17 8.37 -3.03
C ARG A 584 14.55 8.14 -2.44
N ARG A 585 15.30 9.22 -2.18
CA ARG A 585 16.67 9.15 -1.65
C ARG A 585 16.71 8.57 -0.24
N GLN A 586 15.69 8.88 0.55
CA GLN A 586 15.57 8.40 1.91
C GLN A 586 15.15 6.92 2.00
N LEU A 587 14.16 6.51 1.22
CA LEU A 587 13.70 5.12 1.11
C LEU A 587 14.76 4.19 0.47
N ALA A 588 15.71 4.73 -0.30
CA ALA A 588 16.86 3.97 -0.80
C ALA A 588 17.69 3.31 0.33
N ALA A 589 17.66 3.86 1.56
CA ALA A 589 18.30 3.25 2.73
C ALA A 589 17.67 1.89 3.09
N MET A 590 16.36 1.71 2.85
CA MET A 590 15.64 0.45 3.13
C MET A 590 16.02 -0.68 2.18
N VAL A 591 16.62 -0.37 1.03
CA VAL A 591 17.03 -1.35 0.01
C VAL A 591 18.26 -2.14 0.46
N ASN A 592 19.14 -1.51 1.24
CA ASN A 592 20.39 -2.10 1.73
C ASN A 592 20.34 -2.54 3.20
N THR A 593 19.15 -2.57 3.82
CA THR A 593 18.99 -2.94 5.23
C THR A 593 19.61 -4.31 5.52
N PRO A 594 20.41 -4.44 6.59
CA PRO A 594 20.97 -5.73 7.02
C PRO A 594 19.88 -6.71 7.48
N PRO A 595 20.19 -8.02 7.59
CA PRO A 595 19.25 -8.97 8.20
C PRO A 595 19.03 -8.63 9.68
N ALA A 596 17.79 -8.71 10.12
CA ALA A 596 17.46 -8.63 11.55
C ALA A 596 17.58 -10.01 12.23
N SER A 597 18.16 -10.04 13.43
CA SER A 597 18.15 -11.22 14.29
C SER A 597 17.31 -10.99 15.54
N ALA A 598 16.54 -12.02 15.88
CA ALA A 598 15.44 -11.93 16.82
C ALA A 598 15.59 -12.99 17.93
N ILE A 599 16.77 -13.10 18.52
CA ILE A 599 17.15 -14.20 19.44
C ILE A 599 16.17 -14.36 20.62
N HIS A 600 15.77 -13.26 21.26
CA HIS A 600 14.77 -13.27 22.33
C HIS A 600 13.38 -13.60 21.79
N THR A 601 13.02 -13.07 20.61
CA THR A 601 11.73 -13.35 19.97
C THR A 601 11.60 -14.82 19.57
N ASP A 602 12.63 -15.40 18.96
CA ASP A 602 12.70 -16.82 18.56
C ASP A 602 12.68 -17.73 19.78
N ALA A 603 13.37 -17.37 20.87
CA ALA A 603 13.32 -18.09 22.14
C ALA A 603 11.91 -18.07 22.75
N LEU A 604 11.23 -16.93 22.74
CA LEU A 604 9.84 -16.80 23.20
C LEU A 604 8.87 -17.62 22.32
N VAL A 605 8.99 -17.49 21.00
CA VAL A 605 8.20 -18.23 20.01
C VAL A 605 8.33 -19.74 20.20
N ALA A 606 9.56 -20.23 20.41
CA ALA A 606 9.83 -21.63 20.69
C ALA A 606 9.27 -22.08 22.06
N ALA A 607 9.50 -21.30 23.13
CA ALA A 607 9.06 -21.63 24.48
C ALA A 607 7.53 -21.71 24.63
N HIS A 608 6.80 -20.89 23.87
CA HIS A 608 5.33 -20.84 23.90
C HIS A 608 4.66 -21.58 22.73
N GLY A 609 5.42 -22.27 21.88
CA GLY A 609 4.88 -23.04 20.75
C GLY A 609 4.11 -22.19 19.73
N LEU A 610 4.49 -20.92 19.56
CA LEU A 610 3.84 -20.03 18.61
C LEU A 610 4.11 -20.49 17.16
N PRO A 611 3.17 -20.24 16.22
CA PRO A 611 3.37 -20.60 14.82
C PRO A 611 4.57 -19.84 14.24
N LYS A 612 5.24 -20.45 13.27
CA LYS A 612 6.17 -19.73 12.40
C LYS A 612 5.39 -18.71 11.57
N PRO A 613 5.99 -17.56 11.20
CA PRO A 613 5.33 -16.61 10.33
C PRO A 613 4.94 -17.29 9.01
N GLY A 614 3.72 -17.04 8.55
CA GLY A 614 3.18 -17.66 7.35
C GLY A 614 4.07 -17.41 6.13
N THR A 615 4.16 -18.37 5.22
CA THR A 615 4.84 -18.13 3.95
C THR A 615 4.07 -17.05 3.16
N ALA A 616 4.79 -16.17 2.48
CA ALA A 616 4.16 -15.06 1.79
C ALA A 616 3.32 -15.47 0.56
N GLY A 617 3.32 -16.75 0.17
CA GLY A 617 2.53 -17.29 -0.95
C GLY A 617 1.02 -17.14 -0.75
N PRO A 618 0.39 -17.79 0.25
CA PRO A 618 -1.04 -17.62 0.55
C PRO A 618 -1.44 -16.17 0.80
N ALA A 619 -0.62 -15.40 1.52
CA ALA A 619 -0.86 -13.98 1.77
C ALA A 619 -0.89 -13.15 0.47
N ARG A 620 0.07 -13.36 -0.45
CA ARG A 620 0.10 -12.72 -1.78
C ARG A 620 -1.08 -13.17 -2.64
N ALA A 621 -1.52 -14.42 -2.55
CA ALA A 621 -2.69 -14.91 -3.29
C ALA A 621 -4.00 -14.27 -2.79
N ARG A 622 -4.21 -14.21 -1.46
CA ARG A 622 -5.35 -13.50 -0.86
C ARG A 622 -5.30 -12.00 -1.08
N MET A 623 -4.12 -11.41 -1.05
CA MET A 623 -3.92 -10.01 -1.43
C MET A 623 -4.25 -9.79 -2.92
N LEU A 624 -3.90 -10.71 -3.82
CA LEU A 624 -4.28 -10.64 -5.23
C LEU A 624 -5.79 -10.80 -5.45
N GLU A 625 -6.46 -11.65 -4.67
CA GLU A 625 -7.94 -11.74 -4.66
C GLU A 625 -8.60 -10.46 -4.12
N ALA A 626 -8.06 -9.86 -3.05
CA ALA A 626 -8.53 -8.60 -2.49
C ALA A 626 -8.26 -7.40 -3.43
N LEU A 627 -7.13 -7.43 -4.15
CA LEU A 627 -6.73 -6.48 -5.19
C LEU A 627 -7.20 -6.91 -6.59
N ALA A 628 -8.19 -7.80 -6.72
CA ALA A 628 -8.68 -8.26 -8.03
C ALA A 628 -9.30 -7.14 -8.88
N VAL A 629 -9.57 -5.97 -8.27
CA VAL A 629 -9.92 -4.70 -8.94
C VAL A 629 -8.78 -4.20 -9.86
N MET A 630 -7.51 -4.54 -9.57
CA MET A 630 -6.37 -4.21 -10.43
C MET A 630 -6.35 -4.97 -11.78
N GLY A 631 -7.39 -5.75 -12.07
CA GLY A 631 -7.55 -6.57 -13.26
C GLY A 631 -6.85 -7.92 -13.16
N SER A 632 -7.39 -8.92 -13.87
CA SER A 632 -6.73 -10.22 -14.04
C SER A 632 -5.30 -10.05 -14.60
N PRO A 633 -4.35 -10.98 -14.38
CA PRO A 633 -2.91 -10.83 -14.67
C PRO A 633 -2.47 -10.58 -16.14
N GLY A 634 -2.91 -9.47 -16.75
CA GLY A 634 -2.63 -9.05 -18.12
C GLY A 634 -3.46 -9.78 -19.18
N GLU A 635 -3.48 -9.20 -20.39
CA GLU A 635 -4.08 -9.78 -21.60
C GLU A 635 -3.40 -11.08 -22.08
N HIS A 636 -2.37 -11.54 -21.36
CA HIS A 636 -1.53 -12.68 -21.70
C HIS A 636 -1.40 -13.62 -20.49
N PRO A 637 -1.94 -14.85 -20.55
CA PRO A 637 -1.72 -15.87 -19.52
C PRO A 637 -0.23 -16.24 -19.44
N TYR A 638 0.21 -16.74 -18.29
CA TYR A 638 1.58 -17.20 -18.05
C TYR A 638 2.03 -18.23 -19.10
N LEU A 639 1.15 -19.16 -19.44
CA LEU A 639 1.34 -20.15 -20.49
C LEU A 639 0.01 -20.41 -21.19
N ARG A 640 0.00 -20.51 -22.53
CA ARG A 640 -1.15 -21.00 -23.31
C ARG A 640 -0.70 -21.94 -24.42
N PHE A 641 -1.59 -22.84 -24.82
CA PHE A 641 -1.41 -23.74 -25.96
C PHE A 641 -2.79 -24.11 -26.53
N ASN A 642 -2.82 -24.57 -27.76
CA ASN A 642 -4.08 -24.96 -28.41
C ASN A 642 -4.32 -26.47 -28.25
N GLU A 643 -5.57 -26.89 -28.40
CA GLU A 643 -5.98 -28.28 -28.48
C GLU A 643 -7.14 -28.42 -29.46
N THR A 644 -6.84 -28.93 -30.65
CA THR A 644 -7.84 -29.34 -31.64
C THR A 644 -8.28 -30.78 -31.36
N LEU A 645 -9.59 -31.00 -31.21
CA LEU A 645 -10.21 -32.32 -31.01
C LEU A 645 -11.26 -32.56 -32.10
N SER A 646 -11.27 -33.75 -32.69
CA SER A 646 -12.25 -34.16 -33.71
C SER A 646 -12.80 -35.55 -33.39
N GLY A 647 -14.10 -35.76 -33.60
CA GLY A 647 -14.71 -37.09 -33.43
C GLY A 647 -16.20 -37.08 -33.74
N THR A 648 -16.96 -37.94 -33.07
CA THR A 648 -18.40 -38.04 -33.28
C THR A 648 -19.19 -38.11 -31.98
N ILE A 649 -20.41 -37.57 -32.01
CA ILE A 649 -21.39 -37.62 -30.92
C ILE A 649 -22.74 -38.16 -31.43
N GLY A 650 -23.55 -38.68 -30.52
CA GLY A 650 -24.93 -39.07 -30.80
C GLY A 650 -25.80 -38.95 -29.56
N PRO A 651 -27.13 -38.99 -29.71
CA PRO A 651 -28.04 -39.10 -28.58
C PRO A 651 -27.66 -40.25 -27.64
N ARG A 652 -27.84 -40.04 -26.33
CA ARG A 652 -27.45 -41.01 -25.30
C ARG A 652 -28.13 -42.37 -25.53
N GLY A 653 -27.33 -43.41 -25.76
CA GLY A 653 -27.82 -44.76 -26.02
C GLY A 653 -28.00 -45.11 -27.50
N SER A 654 -27.72 -44.20 -28.44
CA SER A 654 -27.64 -44.48 -29.88
C SER A 654 -26.20 -44.45 -30.40
N ALA A 655 -25.99 -44.79 -31.68
CA ALA A 655 -24.69 -44.68 -32.33
C ALA A 655 -24.24 -43.21 -32.43
N ALA A 656 -22.95 -42.97 -32.16
CA ALA A 656 -22.33 -41.65 -32.28
C ALA A 656 -21.84 -41.43 -33.72
N GLU A 657 -22.71 -40.92 -34.58
CA GLU A 657 -22.45 -40.75 -36.02
C GLU A 657 -22.27 -39.28 -36.45
N ASN A 658 -22.66 -38.31 -35.62
CA ASN A 658 -22.61 -36.89 -35.99
C ASN A 658 -21.21 -36.33 -35.74
N PRO A 659 -20.53 -35.73 -36.74
CA PRO A 659 -19.20 -35.15 -36.54
C PRO A 659 -19.26 -33.96 -35.57
N CYS A 660 -18.24 -33.88 -34.71
CA CYS A 660 -18.07 -32.82 -33.73
C CYS A 660 -16.60 -32.43 -33.66
N ASP A 661 -16.31 -31.15 -33.87
CA ASP A 661 -14.98 -30.55 -33.77
C ASP A 661 -14.94 -29.53 -32.63
N LEU A 662 -13.88 -29.57 -31.83
CA LEU A 662 -13.59 -28.57 -30.79
C LEU A 662 -12.23 -27.95 -31.08
N ARG A 663 -12.17 -26.62 -31.05
CA ARG A 663 -10.93 -25.84 -31.11
C ARG A 663 -10.79 -25.10 -29.80
N LEU A 664 -9.95 -25.62 -28.92
CA LEU A 664 -9.77 -25.11 -27.56
C LEU A 664 -8.43 -24.40 -27.44
N THR A 665 -8.40 -23.32 -26.67
CA THR A 665 -7.20 -22.72 -26.13
C THR A 665 -7.17 -23.04 -24.64
N LEU A 666 -6.16 -23.78 -24.21
CA LEU A 666 -5.90 -24.04 -22.80
C LEU A 666 -4.86 -23.04 -22.31
N SER A 667 -5.13 -22.45 -21.14
CA SER A 667 -4.29 -21.42 -20.58
C SER A 667 -4.13 -21.56 -19.07
N VAL A 668 -3.04 -20.96 -18.60
CA VAL A 668 -2.58 -20.96 -17.21
C VAL A 668 -2.36 -19.50 -16.84
N ALA A 669 -3.17 -18.96 -15.92
CA ALA A 669 -2.98 -17.61 -15.41
C ALA A 669 -1.71 -17.50 -14.54
N SER A 670 -1.37 -18.55 -13.79
CA SER A 670 -0.14 -18.67 -13.00
C SER A 670 0.27 -20.13 -12.82
N SER A 671 1.56 -20.45 -12.66
CA SER A 671 1.94 -21.85 -12.41
C SER A 671 1.42 -22.36 -11.06
N ALA A 672 1.08 -21.48 -10.11
CA ALA A 672 0.40 -21.87 -8.87
C ALA A 672 -0.96 -22.57 -9.13
N GLN A 673 -1.69 -22.16 -10.17
CA GLN A 673 -2.90 -22.82 -10.65
C GLN A 673 -2.63 -24.28 -11.04
N VAL A 674 -1.48 -24.53 -11.68
CA VAL A 674 -1.03 -25.85 -12.15
C VAL A 674 -0.46 -26.71 -11.02
N PHE A 675 0.40 -26.15 -10.19
CA PHE A 675 1.09 -26.90 -9.11
C PHE A 675 0.20 -27.15 -7.89
N THR A 676 -0.73 -26.24 -7.57
CA THR A 676 -1.58 -26.32 -6.38
C THR A 676 -2.99 -26.82 -6.72
N ALA A 677 -3.70 -26.14 -7.63
CA ALA A 677 -5.08 -26.49 -7.98
C ALA A 677 -5.18 -27.57 -9.07
N ARG A 678 -4.10 -27.78 -9.85
CA ARG A 678 -4.05 -28.65 -11.04
C ARG A 678 -5.10 -28.30 -12.10
N THR A 679 -5.53 -27.05 -12.18
CA THR A 679 -6.53 -26.58 -13.16
C THR A 679 -5.90 -25.82 -14.32
N LEU A 680 -6.59 -25.81 -15.45
CA LEU A 680 -6.33 -25.04 -16.66
C LEU A 680 -7.62 -24.31 -17.04
N ASP A 681 -7.52 -23.07 -17.50
CA ASP A 681 -8.66 -22.33 -18.04
C ASP A 681 -8.81 -22.66 -19.53
N VAL A 682 -10.05 -22.89 -19.95
CA VAL A 682 -10.38 -23.36 -21.31
C VAL A 682 -11.32 -22.35 -21.96
N THR A 683 -10.92 -21.85 -23.13
CA THR A 683 -11.79 -21.10 -24.04
C THR A 683 -11.76 -21.73 -25.43
N GLY A 684 -12.69 -21.38 -26.31
CA GLY A 684 -12.65 -21.88 -27.69
C GLY A 684 -13.99 -21.89 -28.40
N GLU A 685 -14.09 -22.74 -29.43
CA GLU A 685 -15.30 -22.97 -30.22
C GLU A 685 -15.58 -24.47 -30.38
N LEU A 686 -16.87 -24.85 -30.39
CA LEU A 686 -17.35 -26.18 -30.70
C LEU A 686 -18.30 -26.13 -31.90
N THR A 687 -18.00 -26.92 -32.93
CA THR A 687 -18.83 -27.03 -34.14
C THR A 687 -19.42 -28.43 -34.21
N CYS A 688 -20.75 -28.53 -34.08
CA CYS A 688 -21.48 -29.79 -34.25
C CYS A 688 -22.94 -29.54 -34.64
N ALA A 689 -23.30 -29.90 -35.88
CA ALA A 689 -24.65 -29.72 -36.43
C ALA A 689 -25.75 -30.48 -35.66
N ALA A 690 -25.40 -31.50 -34.87
CA ALA A 690 -26.37 -32.19 -34.00
C ALA A 690 -26.73 -31.39 -32.73
N LEU A 691 -25.99 -30.34 -32.40
CA LEU A 691 -26.26 -29.44 -31.27
C LEU A 691 -26.79 -28.09 -31.75
N HIS A 692 -26.14 -27.50 -32.75
CA HIS A 692 -26.45 -26.18 -33.29
C HIS A 692 -25.79 -25.98 -34.68
N ASP A 693 -26.43 -25.22 -35.57
CA ASP A 693 -25.92 -24.99 -36.94
C ASP A 693 -24.71 -24.03 -36.98
N GLU A 694 -24.65 -23.05 -36.07
CA GLU A 694 -23.48 -22.18 -35.89
C GLU A 694 -22.55 -22.67 -34.77
N PRO A 695 -21.23 -22.38 -34.81
CA PRO A 695 -20.30 -22.69 -33.74
C PRO A 695 -20.72 -22.13 -32.38
N LEU A 696 -20.57 -22.94 -31.34
CA LEU A 696 -20.83 -22.58 -29.95
C LEU A 696 -19.55 -22.07 -29.29
N LEU A 697 -19.63 -20.93 -28.60
CA LEU A 697 -18.54 -20.40 -27.77
C LEU A 697 -18.34 -21.29 -26.55
N VAL A 698 -17.10 -21.69 -26.29
CA VAL A 698 -16.70 -22.57 -25.18
C VAL A 698 -16.00 -21.75 -24.11
N THR A 699 -16.41 -21.90 -22.85
CA THR A 699 -15.68 -21.39 -21.67
C THR A 699 -15.74 -22.41 -20.53
N GLY A 700 -14.68 -22.54 -19.73
CA GLY A 700 -14.69 -23.43 -18.58
C GLY A 700 -13.31 -23.79 -18.08
N THR A 701 -13.17 -24.95 -17.44
CA THR A 701 -11.89 -25.41 -16.89
C THR A 701 -11.61 -26.88 -17.23
N ALA A 702 -10.34 -27.25 -17.15
CA ALA A 702 -9.88 -28.63 -17.20
C ALA A 702 -9.00 -28.94 -15.98
N THR A 703 -9.28 -30.02 -15.26
CA THR A 703 -8.52 -30.47 -14.08
C THR A 703 -7.60 -31.62 -14.46
N VAL A 704 -6.30 -31.49 -14.18
CA VAL A 704 -5.26 -32.50 -14.42
C VAL A 704 -5.18 -33.49 -13.25
N ARG A 705 -5.32 -34.78 -13.54
CA ARG A 705 -5.47 -35.88 -12.57
C ARG A 705 -6.58 -35.62 -11.52
N PRO A 706 -7.85 -35.49 -11.94
CA PRO A 706 -8.98 -35.12 -11.09
C PRO A 706 -9.25 -36.08 -9.92
N HIS A 707 -8.79 -37.33 -10.01
CA HIS A 707 -8.97 -38.38 -8.99
C HIS A 707 -7.64 -39.00 -8.57
N GLU A 708 -6.54 -38.22 -8.64
CA GLU A 708 -5.17 -38.72 -8.50
C GLU A 708 -4.84 -39.91 -9.42
N GLY A 709 -5.54 -40.06 -10.55
CA GLY A 709 -5.38 -41.21 -11.44
C GLY A 709 -5.98 -42.52 -10.91
N ILE A 710 -6.85 -42.49 -9.90
CA ILE A 710 -7.75 -43.62 -9.59
C ILE A 710 -8.71 -43.80 -10.79
N PRO A 711 -8.88 -45.02 -11.32
CA PRO A 711 -9.79 -45.25 -12.44
C PRO A 711 -11.26 -45.06 -12.01
N LEU A 712 -12.13 -44.78 -12.98
CA LEU A 712 -13.58 -44.75 -12.73
C LEU A 712 -14.05 -46.14 -12.28
N ARG A 713 -15.13 -46.20 -11.49
CA ARG A 713 -15.69 -47.49 -11.04
C ARG A 713 -16.05 -48.32 -12.27
N ASP A 714 -15.67 -49.60 -12.22
CA ASP A 714 -15.86 -50.60 -13.27
C ASP A 714 -15.09 -50.35 -14.59
N GLU A 715 -14.11 -49.44 -14.60
CA GLU A 715 -13.21 -49.20 -15.74
C GLU A 715 -11.72 -49.53 -15.46
N LEU A 716 -10.99 -49.89 -16.53
CA LEU A 716 -9.53 -50.02 -16.53
C LEU A 716 -8.82 -48.77 -17.13
N ARG A 717 -9.58 -47.71 -17.45
CA ARG A 717 -9.05 -46.45 -17.99
C ARG A 717 -8.80 -45.48 -16.85
N HIS A 718 -7.64 -44.82 -16.85
CA HIS A 718 -7.26 -43.87 -15.80
C HIS A 718 -7.46 -42.43 -16.29
N PRO A 719 -8.32 -41.60 -15.66
CA PRO A 719 -8.58 -40.24 -16.11
C PRO A 719 -7.37 -39.34 -15.84
N ILE A 720 -6.83 -38.76 -16.92
CA ILE A 720 -5.68 -37.85 -16.88
C ILE A 720 -6.10 -36.37 -16.89
N MET A 721 -7.22 -36.03 -17.54
CA MET A 721 -7.85 -34.71 -17.46
C MET A 721 -9.37 -34.84 -17.45
N HIS A 722 -10.04 -33.96 -16.70
CA HIS A 722 -11.50 -33.82 -16.69
C HIS A 722 -11.88 -32.39 -17.02
N TYR A 723 -12.71 -32.22 -18.04
CA TYR A 723 -13.15 -30.93 -18.57
C TYR A 723 -14.56 -30.65 -18.06
N GLN A 724 -14.79 -29.40 -17.64
CA GLN A 724 -16.08 -28.88 -17.20
C GLN A 724 -16.32 -27.55 -17.92
N LEU A 725 -17.06 -27.61 -19.03
CA LEU A 725 -17.21 -26.52 -19.98
C LEU A 725 -18.69 -26.09 -20.08
N SER A 726 -18.89 -24.79 -20.26
CA SER A 726 -20.13 -24.16 -20.70
C SER A 726 -20.02 -23.88 -22.20
N LEU A 727 -21.09 -24.16 -22.95
CA LEU A 727 -21.22 -23.82 -24.36
C LEU A 727 -22.31 -22.77 -24.51
N ARG A 728 -22.11 -21.79 -25.40
CA ARG A 728 -23.09 -20.73 -25.65
C ARG A 728 -23.25 -20.41 -27.13
N ASP A 729 -24.49 -20.31 -27.60
CA ASP A 729 -24.80 -19.82 -28.95
C ASP A 729 -24.88 -18.28 -29.00
N ARG A 730 -24.98 -17.71 -30.21
CA ARG A 730 -25.08 -16.26 -30.41
C ARG A 730 -26.42 -15.65 -30.00
N SER A 731 -27.49 -16.44 -29.91
CA SER A 731 -28.81 -16.02 -29.42
C SER A 731 -28.92 -16.03 -27.89
N GLY A 732 -27.91 -16.59 -27.20
CA GLY A 732 -27.79 -16.63 -25.75
C GLY A 732 -28.18 -17.95 -25.10
N GLY A 733 -28.57 -18.97 -25.87
CA GLY A 733 -28.82 -20.33 -25.39
C GLY A 733 -27.53 -20.99 -24.89
N THR A 734 -27.68 -21.93 -23.96
CA THR A 734 -26.57 -22.52 -23.19
C THR A 734 -26.68 -24.03 -23.07
N TRP A 735 -25.51 -24.67 -23.00
CA TRP A 735 -25.34 -26.10 -22.74
C TRP A 735 -24.17 -26.28 -21.77
N TRP A 736 -24.11 -27.43 -21.12
CA TRP A 736 -22.90 -27.89 -20.42
C TRP A 736 -22.27 -29.04 -21.19
N LEU A 737 -20.96 -29.12 -21.17
CA LEU A 737 -20.16 -30.24 -21.65
C LEU A 737 -19.24 -30.70 -20.52
N THR A 738 -19.25 -31.99 -20.22
CA THR A 738 -18.21 -32.59 -19.41
C THR A 738 -17.50 -33.69 -20.20
N GLY A 739 -16.23 -33.93 -19.90
CA GLY A 739 -15.53 -35.02 -20.58
C GLY A 739 -14.24 -35.44 -19.89
N TYR A 740 -13.90 -36.71 -20.04
CA TYR A 740 -12.73 -37.34 -19.45
C TYR A 740 -11.77 -37.78 -20.54
N LYS A 741 -10.53 -37.30 -20.43
CA LYS A 741 -9.40 -37.74 -21.25
C LYS A 741 -8.66 -38.83 -20.46
N PHE A 742 -8.36 -39.95 -21.10
CA PHE A 742 -7.86 -41.15 -20.41
C PHE A 742 -6.46 -41.58 -20.86
N ALA A 743 -5.70 -42.20 -19.95
CA ALA A 743 -4.52 -42.99 -20.28
C ALA A 743 -4.88 -44.49 -20.39
N ALA A 744 -4.27 -45.18 -21.36
CA ALA A 744 -4.45 -46.61 -21.58
C ALA A 744 -3.12 -47.30 -21.91
N ALA A 745 -2.84 -48.43 -21.24
CA ALA A 745 -1.62 -49.19 -21.42
C ALA A 745 -1.70 -50.19 -22.60
N ARG A 746 -1.53 -49.72 -23.84
CA ARG A 746 -1.29 -50.60 -25.01
C ARG A 746 -0.12 -50.10 -25.88
N ARG A 747 0.38 -50.96 -26.77
CA ARG A 747 1.63 -50.81 -27.57
C ARG A 747 1.68 -49.61 -28.55
N ARG A 748 0.77 -48.63 -28.50
CA ARG A 748 0.72 -47.45 -29.40
C ARG A 748 0.53 -46.15 -28.62
N LEU A 749 1.53 -45.80 -27.80
CA LEU A 749 1.50 -44.63 -26.88
C LEU A 749 0.88 -43.36 -27.48
N ILE A 750 1.33 -42.96 -28.67
CA ILE A 750 0.99 -41.64 -29.26
C ILE A 750 -0.49 -41.54 -29.67
N ARG A 751 -1.13 -42.65 -30.03
CA ARG A 751 -2.54 -42.64 -30.49
C ARG A 751 -3.57 -42.65 -29.36
N GLN A 752 -3.17 -42.85 -28.11
CA GLN A 752 -4.10 -43.06 -26.98
C GLN A 752 -4.15 -41.89 -25.99
N LEU A 753 -3.19 -40.96 -26.05
CA LEU A 753 -3.24 -39.69 -25.32
C LEU A 753 -4.22 -38.67 -25.94
N GLY A 754 -4.94 -39.04 -27.01
CA GLY A 754 -5.86 -38.16 -27.72
C GLY A 754 -7.33 -38.30 -27.31
N THR A 755 -7.82 -39.50 -27.00
CA THR A 755 -9.26 -39.78 -26.90
C THR A 755 -9.89 -39.30 -25.59
N GLN A 756 -10.96 -38.52 -25.72
CA GLN A 756 -11.78 -37.96 -24.66
C GLN A 756 -13.22 -38.42 -24.86
N VAL A 757 -13.80 -39.03 -23.82
CA VAL A 757 -15.24 -39.31 -23.77
C VAL A 757 -15.94 -38.03 -23.32
N ILE A 758 -16.95 -37.58 -24.07
CA ILE A 758 -17.71 -36.35 -23.77
C ILE A 758 -19.20 -36.65 -23.58
N GLU A 759 -19.83 -35.91 -22.68
CA GLU A 759 -21.26 -35.88 -22.40
C GLU A 759 -21.73 -34.42 -22.42
N ILE A 760 -22.83 -34.14 -23.13
CA ILE A 760 -23.35 -32.78 -23.38
C ILE A 760 -24.85 -32.75 -23.05
N GLY A 761 -25.29 -31.73 -22.31
CA GLY A 761 -26.69 -31.55 -21.92
C GLY A 761 -27.11 -30.09 -21.80
N ARG A 762 -28.41 -29.84 -21.61
CA ARG A 762 -28.93 -28.50 -21.30
C ARG A 762 -28.85 -28.22 -19.79
N PRO A 763 -28.80 -26.95 -19.35
CA PRO A 763 -28.76 -26.61 -17.93
C PRO A 763 -29.90 -27.25 -17.13
N GLY A 764 -29.57 -27.99 -16.07
CA GLY A 764 -30.54 -28.70 -15.23
C GLY A 764 -31.03 -30.05 -15.78
N GLU A 765 -30.68 -30.41 -17.02
CA GLU A 765 -31.01 -31.69 -17.64
C GLU A 765 -29.82 -32.67 -17.61
N PRO A 766 -30.05 -34.00 -17.56
CA PRO A 766 -29.00 -34.99 -17.74
C PRO A 766 -28.42 -34.93 -19.17
N GLY A 767 -27.23 -35.49 -19.37
CA GLY A 767 -26.56 -35.45 -20.67
C GLY A 767 -27.41 -36.12 -21.75
N ALA A 768 -27.76 -35.34 -22.78
CA ALA A 768 -28.58 -35.76 -23.90
C ALA A 768 -27.74 -36.39 -25.02
N TYR A 769 -26.48 -35.96 -25.17
CA TYR A 769 -25.55 -36.45 -26.17
C TYR A 769 -24.29 -37.01 -25.51
N THR A 770 -23.74 -38.06 -26.12
CA THR A 770 -22.49 -38.73 -25.71
C THR A 770 -21.63 -39.07 -26.93
N GLY A 771 -20.31 -39.03 -26.79
CA GLY A 771 -19.40 -39.36 -27.90
C GLY A 771 -17.93 -39.52 -27.49
N GLU A 772 -17.08 -39.87 -28.46
CA GLU A 772 -15.62 -39.85 -28.32
C GLU A 772 -15.04 -38.83 -29.33
N VAL A 773 -14.24 -37.89 -28.82
CA VAL A 773 -13.43 -36.95 -29.64
C VAL A 773 -11.96 -37.20 -29.37
N ALA A 774 -11.09 -36.95 -30.34
CA ALA A 774 -9.66 -37.21 -30.20
C ALA A 774 -8.79 -36.15 -30.87
N VAL A 775 -7.62 -35.88 -30.29
CA VAL A 775 -6.59 -35.02 -30.92
C VAL A 775 -6.09 -35.67 -32.21
N PRO A 776 -6.24 -35.03 -33.39
CA PRO A 776 -5.68 -35.54 -34.63
C PRO A 776 -4.16 -35.69 -34.55
N THR A 777 -3.61 -36.79 -35.07
CA THR A 777 -2.16 -37.09 -34.91
C THR A 777 -1.25 -36.05 -35.57
N HIS A 778 -1.76 -35.26 -36.51
CA HIS A 778 -1.01 -34.20 -37.20
C HIS A 778 -1.04 -32.84 -36.48
N THR A 779 -1.99 -32.59 -35.56
CA THR A 779 -2.07 -31.33 -34.79
C THR A 779 -1.31 -31.39 -33.47
N TYR A 780 -1.08 -32.58 -32.89
CA TYR A 780 -0.47 -32.74 -31.57
C TYR A 780 0.87 -32.00 -31.37
N LEU A 781 1.81 -32.10 -32.32
CA LEU A 781 3.11 -31.42 -32.23
C LEU A 781 2.98 -29.89 -32.40
N PRO A 782 2.34 -29.38 -33.47
CA PRO A 782 2.07 -27.95 -33.63
C PRO A 782 1.29 -27.33 -32.47
N ASP A 783 0.23 -27.97 -31.98
CA ASP A 783 -0.69 -27.38 -31.00
C ASP A 783 -0.15 -27.47 -29.55
N GLN A 784 0.43 -28.61 -29.16
CA GLN A 784 0.72 -28.94 -27.74
C GLN A 784 2.21 -28.94 -27.36
N ILE A 785 3.12 -28.75 -28.31
CA ILE A 785 4.58 -28.70 -28.06
C ILE A 785 5.18 -27.43 -28.64
N ASP A 786 5.04 -27.20 -29.96
CA ASP A 786 5.65 -26.06 -30.62
C ASP A 786 4.85 -24.76 -30.37
N GLY A 787 3.52 -24.84 -30.46
CA GLY A 787 2.54 -23.78 -30.20
C GLY A 787 2.30 -23.47 -28.72
N ILE A 788 3.15 -23.96 -27.81
CA ILE A 788 3.17 -23.44 -26.44
C ILE A 788 3.69 -22.00 -26.48
N GLU A 789 2.85 -21.06 -26.11
CA GLU A 789 3.22 -19.66 -25.90
C GLU A 789 3.39 -19.39 -24.41
N VAL A 790 4.45 -18.68 -24.06
CA VAL A 790 4.74 -18.22 -22.70
C VAL A 790 4.76 -16.70 -22.75
N ASP A 791 4.30 -16.05 -21.67
CA ASP A 791 4.14 -14.59 -21.62
C ASP A 791 5.38 -13.85 -22.19
N PRO A 792 5.23 -13.06 -23.27
CA PRO A 792 6.35 -12.46 -23.99
C PRO A 792 7.11 -11.42 -23.16
N ARG A 793 6.53 -10.94 -22.06
CA ARG A 793 7.16 -9.99 -21.12
C ARG A 793 8.24 -10.64 -20.25
N LEU A 794 8.30 -11.98 -20.20
CA LEU A 794 9.34 -12.71 -19.46
C LEU A 794 10.68 -12.70 -20.22
N PRO A 795 11.83 -12.60 -19.54
CA PRO A 795 13.14 -12.77 -20.17
C PRO A 795 13.26 -14.11 -20.91
N GLU A 796 13.94 -14.14 -22.06
CA GLU A 796 14.01 -15.33 -22.93
C GLU A 796 14.47 -16.61 -22.19
N ARG A 797 15.46 -16.49 -21.28
CA ARG A 797 15.91 -17.60 -20.44
C ARG A 797 14.81 -18.13 -19.51
N GLN A 798 13.94 -17.26 -19.00
CA GLN A 798 12.78 -17.65 -18.19
C GLN A 798 11.67 -18.25 -19.06
N GLN A 799 11.43 -17.74 -20.27
CA GLN A 799 10.48 -18.36 -21.21
C GLN A 799 10.89 -19.81 -21.55
N ARG A 800 12.16 -20.03 -21.89
CA ARG A 800 12.73 -21.36 -22.13
C ARG A 800 12.62 -22.26 -20.89
N LEU A 801 12.91 -21.74 -19.71
CA LEU A 801 12.77 -22.48 -18.45
C LEU A 801 11.31 -22.84 -18.15
N ALA A 802 10.36 -21.92 -18.36
CA ALA A 802 8.93 -22.14 -18.17
C ALA A 802 8.40 -23.24 -19.11
N LYS A 803 8.77 -23.21 -20.39
CA LYS A 803 8.46 -24.30 -21.35
C LYS A 803 9.02 -25.65 -20.87
N LEU A 804 10.29 -25.68 -20.44
CA LEU A 804 10.93 -26.91 -19.94
C LEU A 804 10.28 -27.45 -18.66
N VAL A 805 9.96 -26.57 -17.70
CA VAL A 805 9.30 -26.92 -16.44
C VAL A 805 7.87 -27.42 -16.70
N TRP A 806 7.12 -26.75 -17.58
CA TRP A 806 5.79 -27.18 -18.00
C TRP A 806 5.82 -28.56 -18.66
N LEU A 807 6.65 -28.76 -19.69
CA LEU A 807 6.78 -30.05 -20.37
C LEU A 807 7.23 -31.16 -19.42
N SER A 808 8.15 -30.86 -18.49
CA SER A 808 8.61 -31.82 -17.47
C SER A 808 7.53 -32.16 -16.45
N TRP A 809 6.75 -31.18 -15.98
CA TRP A 809 5.67 -31.41 -15.04
C TRP A 809 4.50 -32.14 -15.69
N PHE A 810 4.01 -31.65 -16.83
CA PHE A 810 2.88 -32.21 -17.55
C PHE A 810 3.20 -33.62 -18.04
N GLY A 811 4.36 -33.81 -18.68
CA GLY A 811 4.91 -35.13 -19.02
C GLY A 811 5.09 -36.04 -17.81
N GLY A 812 5.50 -35.49 -16.65
CA GLY A 812 5.59 -36.22 -15.39
C GLY A 812 4.24 -36.69 -14.83
N GLN A 813 3.17 -35.89 -14.93
CA GLN A 813 1.83 -36.30 -14.52
C GLN A 813 1.22 -37.35 -15.46
N LEU A 814 1.45 -37.22 -16.77
CA LEU A 814 1.08 -38.24 -17.76
C LEU A 814 1.85 -39.55 -17.53
N GLY A 815 3.17 -39.46 -17.30
CA GLY A 815 4.04 -40.61 -17.03
C GLY A 815 3.67 -41.38 -15.77
N LYS A 816 3.35 -40.67 -14.67
CA LYS A 816 2.78 -41.29 -13.45
C LYS A 816 1.51 -42.08 -13.78
N SER A 817 0.58 -41.46 -14.50
CA SER A 817 -0.70 -42.08 -14.88
C SER A 817 -0.56 -43.31 -15.80
N LEU A 818 0.59 -43.48 -16.48
CA LEU A 818 0.91 -44.65 -17.31
C LEU A 818 1.66 -45.76 -16.55
N MET A 819 2.50 -45.40 -15.57
CA MET A 819 3.31 -46.36 -14.80
C MET A 819 2.60 -46.88 -13.55
N GLU A 820 1.77 -46.06 -12.91
CA GLU A 820 1.05 -46.40 -11.69
C GLU A 820 0.12 -47.63 -11.84
N PRO A 821 -0.61 -47.85 -12.96
CA PRO A 821 -1.40 -49.08 -13.14
C PRO A 821 -0.52 -50.33 -13.25
N VAL A 822 0.64 -50.24 -13.90
CA VAL A 822 1.60 -51.35 -14.05
C VAL A 822 2.27 -51.67 -12.71
N LEU A 823 2.67 -50.65 -11.97
CA LEU A 823 3.20 -50.80 -10.61
C LEU A 823 2.15 -51.36 -9.66
N ARG A 824 0.89 -50.95 -9.76
CA ARG A 824 -0.20 -51.43 -8.90
C ARG A 824 -0.58 -52.88 -9.21
N VAL A 825 -0.67 -53.26 -10.49
CA VAL A 825 -0.80 -54.68 -10.90
C VAL A 825 0.42 -55.50 -10.43
N GLY A 826 1.63 -54.94 -10.51
CA GLY A 826 2.83 -55.57 -9.95
C GLY A 826 2.76 -55.75 -8.44
N ILE A 827 2.27 -54.75 -7.69
CA ILE A 827 2.08 -54.81 -6.24
C ILE A 827 0.96 -55.79 -5.87
N ASP A 828 -0.17 -55.81 -6.59
CA ASP A 828 -1.28 -56.74 -6.35
C ASP A 828 -0.89 -58.20 -6.70
N LEU A 829 -0.01 -58.41 -7.69
CA LEU A 829 0.61 -59.71 -7.98
C LEU A 829 1.64 -60.13 -6.92
N LEU A 830 2.35 -59.18 -6.32
CA LEU A 830 3.31 -59.42 -5.23
C LEU A 830 2.64 -59.55 -3.86
N ASP A 831 1.45 -58.97 -3.64
CA ASP A 831 0.70 -59.04 -2.38
C ASP A 831 -0.13 -60.34 -2.25
N LEU A 832 0.59 -61.46 -2.40
CA LEU A 832 0.15 -62.82 -2.06
C LEU A 832 -0.33 -62.99 -0.59
N ARG A 833 -0.35 -61.93 0.22
CA ARG A 833 -0.79 -61.93 1.62
C ARG A 833 -2.31 -61.89 1.80
N ARG A 834 -3.11 -61.62 0.75
CA ARG A 834 -4.58 -61.76 0.81
C ARG A 834 -5.09 -63.15 0.45
N ALA A 835 -4.46 -63.84 -0.51
CA ALA A 835 -4.81 -65.25 -0.82
C ALA A 835 -4.52 -66.17 0.37
N LEU A 836 -3.30 -66.11 0.93
CA LEU A 836 -2.87 -66.95 2.06
C LEU A 836 -3.53 -66.63 3.41
N ARG A 837 -4.38 -65.59 3.49
CA ARG A 837 -5.22 -65.31 4.67
C ARG A 837 -6.64 -65.86 4.57
N LYS A 838 -7.07 -66.32 3.39
CA LYS A 838 -8.36 -66.99 3.19
C LYS A 838 -8.28 -68.50 3.42
N ASP A 839 -7.11 -69.12 3.21
CA ASP A 839 -6.85 -70.53 3.58
C ASP A 839 -6.53 -70.73 5.08
N ARG A 840 -6.77 -69.71 5.93
CA ARG A 840 -6.46 -69.75 7.36
C ARG A 840 -7.56 -69.16 8.26
N ARG A 841 -8.79 -69.07 7.75
CA ARG A 841 -10.02 -68.77 8.50
C ARG A 841 -11.22 -69.48 7.89
#